data_AF-A0A661UQQ3-F1
#
_entry.id   AF-A0A661UQQ3-F1
#
_cell.length_a   1.000
_cell.length_b   1.000
_cell.length_c   1.000
_cell.angle_alpha   90.00
_cell.angle_beta   90.00
_cell.angle_gamma   90.00
#
_symmetry.space_group_name_H-M   'P 1'
#
loop_
_entity.id
_entity.type
_entity.pdbx_description
1 polymer ?
#
loop_
_entity_poly.entity_id
_entity_poly.type
_entity_poly.pdbx_seq_one_letter_code
_entity_poly.pdbx_strand_id
1 'polypeptide(L)'
;HIRGDNNVVIGNYVGTDSSGAVAGVGNTAQGIRVNSTADGNTIGGINAAYANIIAGNNNDGIDHRSTGTANSFLRNSIYSNGNIGIDLANDGLGANNGAGGVTPNDAGDVDPGANNLMNFPVITSAAEVAGTLNVDFDLDVIPAGTYRIEFFTNPSGADGSGNGEGEVYQSTLSIVHAGAGLESFSHSFAGSAGDIVTATGTLCTDGTCTAFLGTSEFSNAFTAVVAPTVVNSTRDVSDLVAGNGVCDTGALNTQGATECTLRAAIEEVNAFAGADTIEFDIPTSELGYLAAPLSYTISLGSDYPAISEQVNIDGATQPDFPGTPIIVMDGTSAGAAHALQLAAGSDSSTVRGLVINNFTSRAIHLVSSSNIIVGNWLGLDVDGVTAAANGRHNLSIFAGSNNNTIGGTLVTDRNVISASDEAGMIIQGDNNDVIGNYIGTNSSGAVTTVGNTFTGVRLESNANNNTIGGTTVPSRNIIAGNGFDGIRHNGTGVANSFLGNSIHSNSLRGIDLGGDGVTANDAGDPDPGANNLLNFSELNSATAASGNVTVDFGLDVPAGDYRIEFFTNPSGADGSGYGEGEVFTSTVNIVHAGGGSQNFIHIFPGAIGDIITATTTLCTNGSCNAFLGTSEFSQFVTAAAPNVVKRAFWQDGTPIPSGVDIPSGVEFKYLLYINNTGGAMTDVSVRDVLDVAFLYQTPSIQVDNSVLSCALVTCDPGEEAAIFTAVDGATVLTDATGDDVVSYGALTIDAGDEYVANLQLDIGGNAVWAILFSVTMP
;
A
#
# COMPACT_ATOMS: atom_id res chain seq x y z
N HIS A 1 20.08 47.32 -27.78
CA HIS A 1 19.08 47.43 -28.87
C HIS A 1 19.79 47.38 -30.20
N ILE A 2 19.40 46.48 -31.10
CA ILE A 2 19.93 46.33 -32.46
C ILE A 2 18.84 46.80 -33.44
N ARG A 3 19.19 47.68 -34.39
CA ARG A 3 18.24 48.28 -35.36
C ARG A 3 18.73 48.26 -36.81
N GLY A 4 19.96 47.82 -37.03
CA GLY A 4 20.55 47.69 -38.36
C GLY A 4 20.83 46.22 -38.66
N ASP A 5 21.26 45.96 -39.88
CA ASP A 5 21.52 44.60 -40.35
C ASP A 5 22.97 44.19 -40.12
N ASN A 6 23.24 42.89 -40.07
CA ASN A 6 24.58 42.31 -40.08
C ASN A 6 25.50 42.79 -38.94
N ASN A 7 24.94 43.07 -37.77
CA ASN A 7 25.72 43.38 -36.56
C ASN A 7 26.17 42.09 -35.87
N VAL A 8 27.29 42.19 -35.14
CA VAL A 8 27.86 41.09 -34.36
C VAL A 8 27.99 41.53 -32.90
N VAL A 9 27.36 40.79 -31.99
CA VAL A 9 27.39 41.02 -30.54
C VAL A 9 27.97 39.78 -29.88
N ILE A 10 29.24 39.84 -29.45
CA ILE A 10 30.01 38.68 -28.95
C ILE A 10 30.79 39.00 -27.69
N GLY A 11 30.88 38.03 -26.78
CA GLY A 11 31.72 38.10 -25.58
C GLY A 11 31.27 39.15 -24.53
N ASN A 12 29.98 39.46 -24.46
CA ASN A 12 29.43 40.47 -23.55
C ASN A 12 28.80 39.86 -22.30
N TYR A 13 28.77 40.64 -21.23
CA TYR A 13 28.04 40.37 -19.98
C TYR A 13 26.87 41.34 -19.91
N VAL A 14 25.64 40.82 -19.94
CA VAL A 14 24.40 41.61 -20.04
C VAL A 14 23.46 41.23 -18.89
N GLY A 15 23.18 42.19 -18.02
CA GLY A 15 22.37 41.98 -16.80
C GLY A 15 23.13 41.35 -15.62
N THR A 16 24.42 41.09 -15.80
CA THR A 16 25.31 40.49 -14.80
C THR A 16 26.42 41.44 -14.36
N ASP A 17 27.13 41.09 -13.30
CA ASP A 17 28.36 41.79 -12.91
C ASP A 17 29.56 41.38 -13.79
N SER A 18 30.75 41.93 -13.51
CA SER A 18 31.96 41.63 -14.29
C SER A 18 32.46 40.19 -14.17
N SER A 19 31.92 39.39 -13.23
CA SER A 19 32.20 37.96 -13.12
C SER A 19 31.19 37.11 -13.88
N GLY A 20 30.07 37.70 -14.32
CA GLY A 20 28.94 37.00 -14.92
C GLY A 20 27.88 36.53 -13.92
N ALA A 21 27.98 36.93 -12.65
CA ALA A 21 27.01 36.57 -11.63
C ALA A 21 25.79 37.52 -11.64
N VAL A 22 24.63 36.97 -11.28
CA VAL A 22 23.38 37.72 -11.06
C VAL A 22 23.43 38.37 -9.67
N ALA A 23 23.98 39.59 -9.58
CA ALA A 23 24.23 40.29 -8.32
C ALA A 23 23.30 41.50 -8.09
N GLY A 24 22.03 41.40 -8.49
CA GLY A 24 21.05 42.50 -8.36
C GLY A 24 21.36 43.73 -9.23
N VAL A 25 22.18 43.55 -10.28
CA VAL A 25 22.57 44.55 -11.29
C VAL A 25 21.81 44.37 -12.61
N GLY A 26 20.77 43.54 -12.59
CA GLY A 26 19.92 43.21 -13.72
C GLY A 26 19.37 44.41 -14.46
N ASN A 27 19.21 44.30 -15.77
CA ASN A 27 18.48 45.32 -16.52
C ASN A 27 17.01 45.31 -16.08
N THR A 28 16.39 46.49 -15.99
CA THR A 28 14.97 46.61 -15.59
C THR A 28 13.99 46.15 -16.67
N ALA A 29 14.49 45.69 -17.82
CA ALA A 29 13.75 45.20 -18.98
C ALA A 29 14.53 44.00 -19.56
N GLN A 30 14.40 43.72 -20.85
CA GLN A 30 15.13 42.64 -21.53
C GLN A 30 16.65 42.90 -21.62
N GLY A 31 17.44 41.84 -21.76
CA GLY A 31 18.89 41.94 -21.92
C GLY A 31 19.28 42.56 -23.27
N ILE A 32 18.97 41.87 -24.37
CA ILE A 32 19.21 42.34 -25.73
C ILE A 32 17.89 42.40 -26.48
N ARG A 33 17.61 43.55 -27.11
CA ARG A 33 16.44 43.70 -28.01
C ARG A 33 16.86 43.88 -29.46
N VAL A 34 16.34 43.04 -30.35
CA VAL A 34 16.41 43.19 -31.82
C VAL A 34 15.12 43.87 -32.30
N ASN A 35 15.24 44.98 -33.03
CA ASN A 35 14.12 45.85 -33.39
C ASN A 35 14.03 46.10 -34.90
N SER A 36 12.85 46.59 -35.32
CA SER A 36 12.58 47.07 -36.69
C SER A 36 12.60 45.93 -37.72
N THR A 37 13.42 46.06 -38.76
CA THR A 37 13.61 45.09 -39.84
C THR A 37 15.06 44.61 -39.83
N ALA A 38 15.67 44.54 -38.63
CA ALA A 38 17.09 44.25 -38.49
C ALA A 38 17.36 42.79 -38.84
N ASP A 39 18.03 42.57 -39.97
CA ASP A 39 18.28 41.24 -40.54
C ASP A 39 19.74 40.79 -40.36
N GLY A 40 19.96 39.49 -40.31
CA GLY A 40 21.32 38.93 -40.44
C GLY A 40 22.25 39.21 -39.26
N ASN A 41 21.73 39.57 -38.08
CA ASN A 41 22.58 39.84 -36.92
C ASN A 41 23.00 38.54 -36.23
N THR A 42 24.21 38.55 -35.65
CA THR A 42 24.72 37.43 -34.85
C THR A 42 24.91 37.88 -33.41
N ILE A 43 24.17 37.26 -32.49
CA ILE A 43 24.36 37.39 -31.05
C ILE A 43 25.02 36.10 -30.58
N GLY A 44 26.28 36.18 -30.19
CA GLY A 44 27.11 35.03 -29.82
C GLY A 44 27.91 34.48 -31.01
N GLY A 45 28.22 33.20 -31.00
CA GLY A 45 28.94 32.56 -32.12
C GLY A 45 29.42 31.15 -31.82
N ILE A 46 29.88 30.45 -32.84
CA ILE A 46 30.33 29.04 -32.73
C ILE A 46 31.60 28.84 -31.88
N ASN A 47 32.35 29.91 -31.59
CA ASN A 47 33.50 29.86 -30.72
C ASN A 47 33.06 30.20 -29.28
N ALA A 48 33.51 29.43 -28.30
CA ALA A 48 33.21 29.68 -26.89
C ALA A 48 33.59 31.11 -26.44
N ALA A 49 34.65 31.70 -27.00
CA ALA A 49 35.06 33.08 -26.70
C ALA A 49 34.07 34.15 -27.19
N TYR A 50 33.10 33.77 -28.05
CA TYR A 50 32.10 34.68 -28.60
C TYR A 50 30.77 34.61 -27.85
N ALA A 51 30.57 33.62 -26.99
CA ALA A 51 29.37 33.50 -26.17
C ALA A 51 29.15 34.76 -25.33
N ASN A 52 27.93 35.28 -25.31
CA ASN A 52 27.52 36.29 -24.34
C ASN A 52 26.95 35.59 -23.10
N ILE A 53 27.06 36.23 -21.94
CA ILE A 53 26.31 35.89 -20.73
C ILE A 53 25.18 36.90 -20.59
N ILE A 54 23.93 36.44 -20.65
CA ILE A 54 22.71 37.25 -20.66
C ILE A 54 21.79 36.74 -19.56
N ALA A 55 21.90 37.33 -18.37
CA ALA A 55 21.23 36.81 -17.19
C ALA A 55 20.77 37.92 -16.24
N GLY A 56 19.81 37.61 -15.37
CA GLY A 56 19.35 38.52 -14.32
C GLY A 56 18.50 39.69 -14.81
N ASN A 57 18.03 39.68 -16.06
CA ASN A 57 17.20 40.75 -16.61
C ASN A 57 15.75 40.61 -16.12
N ASN A 58 15.01 41.71 -15.92
CA ASN A 58 13.61 41.65 -15.42
C ASN A 58 12.59 41.16 -16.47
N ASN A 59 13.02 40.97 -17.71
CA ASN A 59 12.24 40.45 -18.83
C ASN A 59 13.14 39.48 -19.62
N ASP A 60 12.78 39.12 -20.85
CA ASP A 60 13.50 38.14 -21.68
C ASP A 60 15.01 38.40 -21.79
N GLY A 61 15.80 37.33 -21.94
CA GLY A 61 17.23 37.44 -22.21
C GLY A 61 17.48 38.16 -23.55
N ILE A 62 16.98 37.55 -24.63
CA ILE A 62 16.94 38.12 -25.98
C ILE A 62 15.49 38.27 -26.41
N ASP A 63 15.07 39.52 -26.60
CA ASP A 63 13.77 39.87 -27.16
C ASP A 63 13.96 40.21 -28.65
N HIS A 64 13.36 39.41 -29.52
CA HIS A 64 13.31 39.66 -30.95
C HIS A 64 11.85 39.63 -31.41
N ARG A 65 11.07 40.64 -31.05
CA ARG A 65 9.65 40.76 -31.45
C ARG A 65 9.43 41.57 -32.74
N SER A 66 10.40 41.53 -33.65
CA SER A 66 10.43 42.37 -34.86
C SER A 66 10.13 41.57 -36.13
N THR A 67 10.05 42.21 -37.31
CA THR A 67 9.90 41.45 -38.57
C THR A 67 11.25 41.07 -39.19
N GLY A 68 12.36 41.33 -38.49
CA GLY A 68 13.69 40.94 -38.91
C GLY A 68 13.83 39.42 -38.96
N THR A 69 14.60 38.92 -39.91
CA THR A 69 14.88 37.51 -40.15
C THR A 69 16.39 37.26 -40.19
N ALA A 70 16.78 35.99 -40.23
CA ALA A 70 18.18 35.60 -40.29
C ALA A 70 19.04 36.06 -39.10
N ASN A 71 18.43 36.29 -37.93
CA ASN A 71 19.16 36.64 -36.72
C ASN A 71 19.55 35.36 -35.97
N SER A 72 20.86 35.14 -35.79
CA SER A 72 21.41 33.93 -35.17
C SER A 72 21.79 34.18 -33.71
N PHE A 73 21.38 33.28 -32.83
CA PHE A 73 21.61 33.33 -31.38
C PHE A 73 22.41 32.09 -30.95
N LEU A 74 23.74 32.19 -30.98
CA LEU A 74 24.61 31.01 -30.90
C LEU A 74 25.42 30.96 -29.61
N ARG A 75 25.38 29.83 -28.90
CA ARG A 75 26.14 29.55 -27.66
C ARG A 75 26.02 30.57 -26.54
N ASN A 76 25.02 31.44 -26.56
CA ASN A 76 24.82 32.38 -25.46
C ASN A 76 24.45 31.62 -24.19
N SER A 77 25.04 32.00 -23.06
CA SER A 77 24.61 31.58 -21.73
C SER A 77 23.48 32.51 -21.30
N ILE A 78 22.25 32.02 -21.35
CA ILE A 78 21.03 32.79 -21.07
C ILE A 78 20.32 32.09 -19.92
N TYR A 79 20.18 32.76 -18.77
CA TYR A 79 19.56 32.16 -17.58
C TYR A 79 19.09 33.20 -16.55
N SER A 80 18.21 32.80 -15.63
CA SER A 80 17.70 33.63 -14.53
C SER A 80 17.16 34.99 -15.00
N ASN A 81 16.52 35.03 -16.16
CA ASN A 81 15.79 36.21 -16.62
C ASN A 81 14.36 36.18 -16.07
N GLY A 82 13.67 37.31 -16.09
CA GLY A 82 12.34 37.45 -15.49
C GLY A 82 11.21 36.81 -16.31
N ASN A 83 11.52 36.44 -17.55
CA ASN A 83 10.69 35.70 -18.51
C ASN A 83 11.63 34.75 -19.29
N ILE A 84 11.27 34.31 -20.50
CA ILE A 84 12.00 33.32 -21.28
C ILE A 84 13.38 33.79 -21.79
N GLY A 85 14.23 32.84 -22.14
CA GLY A 85 15.60 33.13 -22.60
C GLY A 85 15.65 33.85 -23.95
N ILE A 86 14.89 33.37 -24.94
CA ILE A 86 14.73 33.97 -26.27
C ILE A 86 13.24 34.07 -26.55
N ASP A 87 12.78 35.26 -26.94
CA ASP A 87 11.39 35.55 -27.31
C ASP A 87 11.33 36.03 -28.76
N LEU A 88 10.66 35.27 -29.63
CA LEU A 88 10.38 35.59 -31.03
C LEU A 88 8.94 36.13 -31.25
N ALA A 89 8.05 35.98 -30.27
CA ALA A 89 6.62 36.24 -30.45
C ALA A 89 6.30 37.75 -30.50
N ASN A 90 5.80 38.25 -31.64
CA ASN A 90 5.25 39.60 -31.72
C ASN A 90 3.76 39.65 -31.31
N ASP A 91 3.48 39.29 -30.07
CA ASP A 91 2.10 39.23 -29.54
C ASP A 91 1.58 40.61 -29.04
N GLY A 92 2.45 41.62 -28.96
CA GLY A 92 2.10 42.94 -28.45
C GLY A 92 1.72 42.96 -26.96
N LEU A 93 1.97 41.87 -26.22
CA LEU A 93 1.54 41.67 -24.85
C LEU A 93 2.76 41.56 -23.94
N GLY A 94 3.25 42.72 -23.51
CA GLY A 94 4.15 42.77 -22.36
C GLY A 94 3.44 42.16 -21.15
N ALA A 95 4.01 41.08 -20.63
CA ALA A 95 3.64 40.39 -19.40
C ALA A 95 2.15 39.97 -19.28
N ASN A 96 1.94 38.65 -19.19
CA ASN A 96 0.70 37.98 -18.71
C ASN A 96 -0.35 37.61 -19.77
N ASN A 97 -0.06 36.63 -20.63
CA ASN A 97 -1.12 35.75 -21.10
C ASN A 97 -0.63 34.30 -21.22
N GLY A 98 -1.00 33.45 -20.26
CA GLY A 98 -1.14 31.99 -20.36
C GLY A 98 0.06 31.08 -20.68
N ALA A 99 1.00 31.48 -21.54
CA ALA A 99 2.06 30.62 -22.11
C ALA A 99 3.45 31.28 -22.19
N GLY A 100 3.71 32.32 -21.38
CA GLY A 100 5.06 32.84 -21.16
C GLY A 100 5.77 33.53 -22.34
N GLY A 101 5.13 33.70 -23.50
CA GLY A 101 5.74 34.37 -24.67
C GLY A 101 6.36 33.43 -25.70
N VAL A 102 6.29 32.11 -25.51
CA VAL A 102 6.87 31.11 -26.42
C VAL A 102 6.02 30.95 -27.69
N THR A 103 6.66 30.97 -28.85
CA THR A 103 6.01 30.75 -30.16
C THR A 103 5.49 29.31 -30.27
N PRO A 104 4.25 29.11 -30.78
CA PRO A 104 3.72 27.77 -30.98
C PRO A 104 4.63 26.91 -31.86
N ASN A 105 4.87 25.67 -31.45
CA ASN A 105 5.61 24.69 -32.26
C ASN A 105 4.63 23.97 -33.19
N ASP A 106 4.30 24.56 -34.34
CA ASP A 106 3.18 24.16 -35.19
C ASP A 106 3.57 23.34 -36.44
N ALA A 107 2.61 22.61 -37.00
CA ALA A 107 2.92 21.65 -38.08
C ALA A 107 3.34 22.38 -39.37
N GLY A 108 4.59 22.14 -39.81
CA GLY A 108 5.11 22.69 -41.05
C GLY A 108 5.50 24.17 -41.03
N ASP A 109 5.62 24.81 -39.86
CA ASP A 109 6.34 26.08 -39.62
C ASP A 109 6.20 27.12 -40.76
N VAL A 110 4.99 27.63 -40.95
CA VAL A 110 4.64 28.59 -42.03
C VAL A 110 4.53 30.03 -41.52
N ASP A 111 4.89 30.28 -40.27
CA ASP A 111 4.59 31.51 -39.58
C ASP A 111 5.48 32.69 -40.01
N PRO A 112 4.90 33.86 -40.32
CA PRO A 112 5.68 35.05 -40.59
C PRO A 112 6.05 35.76 -39.28
N GLY A 113 7.29 36.20 -39.15
CA GLY A 113 7.69 36.98 -37.98
C GLY A 113 9.20 37.02 -37.78
N ALA A 114 9.59 37.32 -36.55
CA ALA A 114 10.97 37.31 -36.12
C ALA A 114 11.60 35.94 -36.37
N ASN A 115 12.64 35.88 -37.20
CA ASN A 115 13.22 34.60 -37.63
C ASN A 115 12.19 33.60 -38.21
N ASN A 116 11.08 34.11 -38.76
CA ASN A 116 9.93 33.32 -39.21
C ASN A 116 9.28 32.47 -38.10
N LEU A 117 9.40 32.89 -36.84
CA LEU A 117 8.89 32.16 -35.65
C LEU A 117 9.30 30.69 -35.65
N MET A 118 10.51 30.42 -36.14
CA MET A 118 11.00 29.07 -36.41
C MET A 118 10.76 28.13 -35.22
N ASN A 119 10.21 26.96 -35.53
CA ASN A 119 10.00 25.88 -34.59
C ASN A 119 11.30 25.46 -33.88
N PHE A 120 11.17 25.14 -32.59
CA PHE A 120 12.28 24.66 -31.77
C PHE A 120 12.31 23.13 -31.70
N PRO A 121 13.48 22.53 -31.43
CA PRO A 121 13.58 21.09 -31.18
C PRO A 121 12.71 20.69 -29.99
N VAL A 122 11.95 19.59 -30.07
CA VAL A 122 11.17 19.05 -28.96
C VAL A 122 11.90 17.85 -28.40
N ILE A 123 12.49 17.98 -27.22
CA ILE A 123 13.14 16.85 -26.53
C ILE A 123 12.07 15.86 -26.09
N THR A 124 12.19 14.61 -26.55
CA THR A 124 11.26 13.52 -26.25
C THR A 124 11.81 12.56 -25.20
N SER A 125 13.14 12.46 -25.08
CA SER A 125 13.82 11.71 -24.02
C SER A 125 15.19 12.36 -23.70
N ALA A 126 15.63 12.24 -22.45
CA ALA A 126 17.02 12.48 -22.06
C ALA A 126 17.40 11.42 -21.03
N ALA A 127 18.08 10.37 -21.49
CA ALA A 127 18.41 9.19 -20.70
C ALA A 127 19.91 9.18 -20.36
N GLU A 128 20.24 9.12 -19.08
CA GLU A 128 21.61 9.08 -18.59
C GLU A 128 22.11 7.65 -18.45
N VAL A 129 23.30 7.41 -19.01
CA VAL A 129 24.02 6.14 -18.97
C VAL A 129 25.51 6.43 -18.77
N ALA A 130 26.04 6.08 -17.60
CA ALA A 130 27.47 6.22 -17.23
C ALA A 130 28.10 7.59 -17.58
N GLY A 131 27.44 8.67 -17.17
CA GLY A 131 27.86 10.05 -17.38
C GLY A 131 27.62 10.57 -18.80
N THR A 132 26.87 9.84 -19.63
CA THR A 132 26.48 10.24 -20.98
C THR A 132 24.96 10.39 -21.04
N LEU A 133 24.48 11.58 -21.41
CA LEU A 133 23.09 11.83 -21.75
C LEU A 133 22.84 11.49 -23.22
N ASN A 134 21.92 10.56 -23.46
CA ASN A 134 21.35 10.27 -24.76
C ASN A 134 20.03 11.05 -24.89
N VAL A 135 19.99 12.03 -25.79
CA VAL A 135 18.86 12.93 -25.98
C VAL A 135 18.21 12.62 -27.32
N ASP A 136 16.95 12.15 -27.27
CA ASP A 136 16.09 12.06 -28.44
C ASP A 136 15.25 13.33 -28.55
N PHE A 137 15.10 13.83 -29.78
CA PHE A 137 14.31 15.01 -30.04
C PHE A 137 13.70 14.98 -31.44
N ASP A 138 12.55 15.62 -31.56
CA ASP A 138 11.89 15.85 -32.83
C ASP A 138 12.11 17.29 -33.30
N LEU A 139 12.12 17.49 -34.60
CA LEU A 139 12.12 18.82 -35.22
C LEU A 139 11.12 18.83 -36.39
N ASP A 140 10.26 19.84 -36.45
CA ASP A 140 9.39 20.10 -37.60
C ASP A 140 9.67 21.50 -38.12
N VAL A 141 10.26 21.62 -39.30
CA VAL A 141 10.75 22.91 -39.84
C VAL A 141 10.57 23.02 -41.36
N ILE A 142 10.37 24.26 -41.83
CA ILE A 142 10.44 24.66 -43.24
C ILE A 142 11.37 25.89 -43.34
N PRO A 143 12.28 25.96 -44.33
CA PRO A 143 12.48 25.04 -45.47
C PRO A 143 13.35 23.82 -45.16
N ALA A 144 13.43 22.90 -46.12
CA ALA A 144 14.47 21.87 -46.15
C ALA A 144 15.86 22.52 -46.04
N GLY A 145 16.77 21.91 -45.27
CA GLY A 145 18.07 22.51 -45.05
C GLY A 145 18.90 21.79 -44.00
N THR A 146 20.08 22.35 -43.75
CA THR A 146 20.93 21.91 -42.64
C THR A 146 20.63 22.77 -41.43
N TYR A 147 20.36 22.15 -40.29
CA TYR A 147 20.06 22.81 -39.03
C TYR A 147 21.15 22.49 -38.02
N ARG A 148 21.62 23.52 -37.31
CA ARG A 148 22.48 23.41 -36.14
C ARG A 148 21.59 23.34 -34.90
N ILE A 149 21.66 22.24 -34.18
CA ILE A 149 21.02 22.05 -32.88
C ILE A 149 22.06 22.32 -31.81
N GLU A 150 21.77 23.18 -30.85
CA GLU A 150 22.64 23.45 -29.69
C GLU A 150 21.92 23.00 -28.43
N PHE A 151 22.60 22.20 -27.60
CA PHE A 151 22.08 21.64 -26.36
C PHE A 151 22.69 22.34 -25.16
N PHE A 152 21.86 22.61 -24.15
CA PHE A 152 22.23 23.31 -22.94
C PHE A 152 21.71 22.57 -21.71
N THR A 153 22.42 22.70 -20.58
CA THR A 153 21.93 22.32 -19.26
C THR A 153 21.65 23.56 -18.42
N ASN A 154 20.64 23.49 -17.55
CA ASN A 154 20.15 24.59 -16.73
C ASN A 154 20.24 24.29 -15.23
N PRO A 155 21.46 24.34 -14.63
CA PRO A 155 21.64 24.06 -13.20
C PRO A 155 20.91 25.06 -12.28
N SER A 156 20.58 26.26 -12.76
CA SER A 156 19.74 27.23 -12.02
C SER A 156 18.25 26.87 -12.01
N GLY A 157 17.82 25.82 -12.72
CA GLY A 157 16.43 25.42 -12.86
C GLY A 157 15.82 25.76 -14.23
N ALA A 158 14.63 25.22 -14.51
CA ALA A 158 13.82 25.65 -15.65
C ALA A 158 13.14 26.99 -15.35
N ASP A 159 12.88 27.79 -16.40
CA ASP A 159 12.05 28.98 -16.27
C ASP A 159 10.60 28.61 -15.91
N GLY A 160 9.89 29.55 -15.28
CA GLY A 160 8.51 29.35 -14.83
C GLY A 160 7.50 29.06 -15.96
N SER A 161 7.85 29.33 -17.22
CA SER A 161 7.06 28.94 -18.40
C SER A 161 7.11 27.45 -18.73
N GLY A 162 8.09 26.71 -18.19
CA GLY A 162 8.39 25.32 -18.56
C GLY A 162 9.36 25.19 -19.74
N ASN A 163 9.47 26.21 -20.59
CA ASN A 163 10.49 26.26 -21.64
C ASN A 163 11.79 26.76 -21.02
N GLY A 164 12.84 25.94 -21.12
CA GLY A 164 14.02 26.20 -20.33
C GLY A 164 14.94 27.18 -21.04
N GLU A 165 15.62 28.02 -20.28
CA GLU A 165 16.65 28.88 -20.82
C GLU A 165 17.87 28.04 -21.28
N GLY A 166 19.01 28.66 -21.57
CA GLY A 166 20.22 27.95 -21.97
C GLY A 166 21.42 28.42 -21.16
N GLU A 167 21.56 27.93 -19.93
CA GLU A 167 22.61 28.42 -19.02
C GLU A 167 24.01 27.93 -19.43
N VAL A 168 24.20 26.62 -19.58
CA VAL A 168 25.50 26.01 -19.86
C VAL A 168 25.43 25.26 -21.18
N TYR A 169 26.14 25.76 -22.20
CA TYR A 169 26.29 25.05 -23.48
C TYR A 169 27.02 23.73 -23.28
N GLN A 170 26.43 22.63 -23.75
CA GLN A 170 27.02 21.29 -23.69
C GLN A 170 27.59 20.87 -25.04
N SER A 171 26.73 20.77 -26.05
CA SER A 171 27.10 20.19 -27.33
C SER A 171 26.31 20.77 -28.50
N THR A 172 26.61 20.28 -29.69
CA THR A 172 25.90 20.64 -30.90
C THR A 172 25.85 19.49 -31.89
N LEU A 173 24.75 19.40 -32.62
CA LEU A 173 24.55 18.48 -33.72
C LEU A 173 24.16 19.25 -34.99
N SER A 174 24.79 18.93 -36.12
CA SER A 174 24.32 19.39 -37.43
C SER A 174 23.50 18.30 -38.09
N ILE A 175 22.23 18.58 -38.37
CA ILE A 175 21.31 17.64 -39.03
C ILE A 175 20.92 18.17 -40.41
N VAL A 176 20.57 17.26 -41.33
CA VAL A 176 19.94 17.61 -42.61
C VAL A 176 18.48 17.23 -42.50
N HIS A 177 17.59 18.22 -42.54
CA HIS A 177 16.14 18.03 -42.48
C HIS A 177 15.56 18.11 -43.89
N ALA A 178 14.69 17.16 -44.27
CA ALA A 178 14.14 17.09 -45.62
C ALA A 178 13.15 18.22 -45.93
N GLY A 179 12.66 18.89 -44.88
CA GLY A 179 11.70 20.00 -44.95
C GLY A 179 10.26 19.50 -45.10
N ALA A 180 9.36 20.17 -44.39
CA ALA A 180 7.92 19.85 -44.27
C ALA A 180 7.63 18.52 -43.55
N GLY A 181 7.33 18.63 -42.25
CA GLY A 181 6.93 17.52 -41.38
C GLY A 181 7.93 17.26 -40.25
N LEU A 182 7.47 16.51 -39.25
CA LEU A 182 8.24 16.10 -38.08
C LEU A 182 9.27 15.01 -38.42
N GLU A 183 10.53 15.22 -38.08
CA GLU A 183 11.60 14.20 -38.13
C GLU A 183 12.23 14.02 -36.74
N SER A 184 12.60 12.79 -36.39
CA SER A 184 13.22 12.43 -35.09
C SER A 184 14.73 12.21 -35.23
N PHE A 185 15.47 12.67 -34.23
CA PHE A 185 16.93 12.60 -34.16
C PHE A 185 17.40 12.23 -32.76
N SER A 186 18.64 11.75 -32.66
CA SER A 186 19.29 11.43 -31.38
C SER A 186 20.67 12.07 -31.31
N HIS A 187 21.06 12.51 -30.12
CA HIS A 187 22.39 13.03 -29.85
C HIS A 187 22.88 12.68 -28.46
N SER A 188 24.16 12.35 -28.32
CA SER A 188 24.75 12.00 -27.02
C SER A 188 25.86 12.99 -26.64
N PHE A 189 25.88 13.38 -25.37
CA PHE A 189 26.92 14.24 -24.80
C PHE A 189 27.10 13.97 -23.30
N ALA A 190 28.17 14.49 -22.69
CA ALA A 190 28.41 14.29 -21.27
C ALA A 190 27.36 15.02 -20.42
N GLY A 191 26.85 14.37 -19.38
CA GLY A 191 25.88 14.94 -18.44
C GLY A 191 25.52 13.96 -17.34
N SER A 192 24.54 14.30 -16.51
CA SER A 192 24.14 13.52 -15.33
C SER A 192 22.63 13.46 -15.19
N ALA A 193 22.13 12.40 -14.55
CA ALA A 193 20.72 12.34 -14.17
C ALA A 193 20.36 13.55 -13.28
N GLY A 194 19.18 14.13 -13.50
CA GLY A 194 18.74 15.38 -12.89
C GLY A 194 19.13 16.64 -13.66
N ASP A 195 20.02 16.57 -14.66
CA ASP A 195 20.31 17.70 -15.53
C ASP A 195 19.04 18.16 -16.27
N ILE A 196 18.79 19.47 -16.27
CA ILE A 196 17.67 20.05 -17.02
C ILE A 196 18.18 20.47 -18.40
N VAL A 197 17.81 19.72 -19.43
CA VAL A 197 18.28 19.88 -20.81
C VAL A 197 17.30 20.73 -21.62
N THR A 198 17.83 21.63 -22.43
CA THR A 198 17.11 22.42 -23.44
C THR A 198 17.88 22.46 -24.75
N ALA A 199 17.20 22.81 -25.85
CA ALA A 199 17.83 22.94 -27.15
C ALA A 199 17.28 24.12 -27.97
N THR A 200 18.11 24.64 -28.87
CA THR A 200 17.71 25.59 -29.93
C THR A 200 18.04 25.03 -31.30
N GLY A 201 17.27 25.39 -32.32
CA GLY A 201 17.56 25.09 -33.72
C GLY A 201 17.96 26.34 -34.49
N THR A 202 18.99 26.26 -35.33
CA THR A 202 19.42 27.37 -36.21
C THR A 202 19.59 26.88 -37.64
N LEU A 203 18.92 27.51 -38.59
CA LEU A 203 19.07 27.18 -40.01
C LEU A 203 20.43 27.65 -40.56
N CYS A 204 21.14 26.78 -41.29
CA CYS A 204 22.45 27.05 -41.89
C CYS A 204 22.32 27.41 -43.38
N THR A 205 23.03 28.44 -43.85
CA THR A 205 22.98 28.87 -45.27
C THR A 205 23.91 28.09 -46.20
N ASP A 206 24.94 27.46 -45.63
CA ASP A 206 26.08 26.91 -46.37
C ASP A 206 26.15 25.37 -46.34
N GLY A 207 25.16 24.71 -45.72
CA GLY A 207 25.12 23.26 -45.52
C GLY A 207 26.19 22.69 -44.57
N THR A 208 27.07 23.54 -44.03
CA THR A 208 28.17 23.13 -43.13
C THR A 208 28.10 23.81 -41.76
N CYS A 209 27.10 24.69 -41.57
CA CYS A 209 26.88 25.46 -40.35
C CYS A 209 28.10 26.30 -39.96
N THR A 210 28.69 26.99 -40.95
CA THR A 210 29.65 28.07 -40.72
C THR A 210 29.06 29.47 -41.01
N ALA A 211 27.88 29.51 -41.63
CA ALA A 211 27.04 30.68 -41.83
C ALA A 211 25.56 30.34 -41.56
N PHE A 212 24.84 31.28 -40.96
CA PHE A 212 23.56 31.03 -40.27
C PHE A 212 22.45 31.99 -40.70
N LEU A 213 21.21 31.53 -40.57
CA LEU A 213 19.98 32.31 -40.60
C LEU A 213 19.38 32.37 -39.18
N GLY A 214 18.05 32.28 -39.08
CA GLY A 214 17.31 32.43 -37.84
C GLY A 214 17.58 31.28 -36.87
N THR A 215 17.67 31.64 -35.59
CA THR A 215 17.61 30.70 -34.45
C THR A 215 16.19 30.74 -33.86
N SER A 216 15.67 29.57 -33.51
CA SER A 216 14.42 29.40 -32.77
C SER A 216 14.56 29.79 -31.29
N GLU A 217 13.45 29.75 -30.56
CA GLU A 217 13.47 29.81 -29.10
C GLU A 217 14.04 28.52 -28.49
N PHE A 218 14.18 28.47 -27.17
CA PHE A 218 14.55 27.24 -26.49
C PHE A 218 13.38 26.26 -26.39
N SER A 219 13.71 24.97 -26.44
CA SER A 219 12.78 23.87 -26.20
C SER A 219 12.17 23.90 -24.80
N ASN A 220 11.12 23.08 -24.63
CA ASN A 220 10.66 22.71 -23.29
C ASN A 220 11.82 22.10 -22.48
N ALA A 221 11.90 22.45 -21.19
CA ALA A 221 12.91 21.90 -20.31
C ALA A 221 12.64 20.41 -20.03
N PHE A 222 13.63 19.56 -20.24
CA PHE A 222 13.53 18.13 -19.99
C PHE A 222 14.51 17.72 -18.89
N THR A 223 14.04 17.12 -17.79
CA THR A 223 14.92 16.62 -16.73
C THR A 223 15.43 15.23 -17.11
N ALA A 224 16.74 15.08 -17.23
CA ALA A 224 17.37 13.81 -17.52
C ALA A 224 17.13 12.79 -16.40
N VAL A 225 16.90 11.53 -16.77
CA VAL A 225 16.70 10.41 -15.83
C VAL A 225 17.68 9.30 -16.16
N VAL A 226 18.05 8.48 -15.17
CA VAL A 226 18.88 7.29 -15.43
C VAL A 226 18.11 6.33 -16.34
N ALA A 227 18.76 5.82 -17.38
CA ALA A 227 18.13 4.84 -18.26
C ALA A 227 17.96 3.50 -17.53
N PRO A 228 16.82 2.80 -17.68
CA PRO A 228 16.68 1.47 -17.09
C PRO A 228 17.67 0.49 -17.73
N THR A 229 18.22 -0.39 -16.91
CA THR A 229 18.97 -1.55 -17.40
C THR A 229 17.98 -2.67 -17.72
N VAL A 230 17.92 -3.11 -18.99
CA VAL A 230 16.92 -4.07 -19.45
C VAL A 230 17.52 -5.48 -19.58
N VAL A 231 17.08 -6.39 -18.71
CA VAL A 231 17.41 -7.82 -18.77
C VAL A 231 16.69 -8.45 -19.96
N ASN A 232 17.46 -9.03 -20.88
CA ASN A 232 16.95 -9.60 -22.13
C ASN A 232 17.40 -11.05 -22.36
N SER A 233 17.89 -11.73 -21.32
CA SER A 233 18.28 -13.13 -21.37
C SER A 233 17.98 -13.88 -20.09
N THR A 234 17.63 -15.16 -20.21
CA THR A 234 17.42 -16.06 -19.06
C THR A 234 18.71 -16.69 -18.54
N ARG A 235 19.87 -16.32 -19.09
CA ARG A 235 21.17 -16.86 -18.67
C ARG A 235 21.66 -16.16 -17.39
N ASP A 236 22.65 -16.75 -16.74
CA ASP A 236 23.28 -16.24 -15.53
C ASP A 236 24.79 -16.08 -15.77
N VAL A 237 25.18 -14.95 -16.38
CA VAL A 237 26.58 -14.67 -16.78
C VAL A 237 26.91 -13.24 -16.35
N SER A 238 28.05 -13.05 -15.68
CA SER A 238 28.54 -11.74 -15.27
C SER A 238 28.75 -10.79 -16.45
N ASP A 239 28.71 -9.50 -16.16
CA ASP A 239 29.09 -8.45 -17.09
C ASP A 239 30.56 -8.61 -17.52
N LEU A 240 30.85 -8.33 -18.78
CA LEU A 240 32.21 -8.41 -19.32
C LEU A 240 33.13 -7.33 -18.73
N VAL A 241 32.59 -6.13 -18.49
CA VAL A 241 33.30 -4.95 -17.97
C VAL A 241 32.39 -4.19 -16.99
N ALA A 242 32.21 -4.75 -15.80
CA ALA A 242 31.40 -4.16 -14.74
C ALA A 242 31.70 -2.66 -14.49
N GLY A 243 30.63 -1.85 -14.44
CA GLY A 243 30.67 -0.42 -14.14
C GLY A 243 31.03 0.47 -15.32
N ASN A 244 30.74 0.02 -16.54
CA ASN A 244 30.89 0.83 -17.75
C ASN A 244 29.57 1.46 -18.23
N GLY A 245 28.45 1.17 -17.56
CA GLY A 245 27.09 1.65 -17.86
C GLY A 245 26.37 0.83 -18.91
N VAL A 246 26.94 -0.29 -19.33
CA VAL A 246 26.43 -1.10 -20.43
C VAL A 246 26.38 -2.54 -19.95
N CYS A 247 25.17 -3.01 -19.68
CA CYS A 247 24.94 -4.41 -19.38
C CYS A 247 25.23 -5.28 -20.63
N ASP A 248 26.40 -5.92 -20.65
CA ASP A 248 26.89 -6.73 -21.76
C ASP A 248 27.78 -7.88 -21.26
N THR A 249 27.30 -9.12 -21.42
CA THR A 249 28.08 -10.32 -21.07
C THR A 249 29.19 -10.63 -22.08
N GLY A 250 29.31 -9.86 -23.17
CA GLY A 250 30.16 -10.12 -24.32
C GLY A 250 29.58 -11.12 -25.32
N ALA A 251 28.33 -11.55 -25.11
CA ALA A 251 27.59 -12.46 -25.97
C ALA A 251 26.37 -11.79 -26.60
N LEU A 252 25.72 -12.50 -27.52
CA LEU A 252 24.43 -12.09 -28.07
C LEU A 252 23.34 -13.02 -27.54
N ASN A 253 22.17 -12.47 -27.27
CA ASN A 253 20.98 -13.26 -26.92
C ASN A 253 20.45 -14.03 -28.14
N THR A 254 19.36 -14.79 -27.97
CA THR A 254 18.79 -15.61 -29.05
C THR A 254 18.24 -14.82 -30.25
N GLN A 255 18.06 -13.51 -30.12
CA GLN A 255 17.65 -12.61 -31.20
C GLN A 255 18.83 -11.86 -31.86
N GLY A 256 20.05 -12.07 -31.37
CA GLY A 256 21.24 -11.39 -31.91
C GLY A 256 21.48 -9.98 -31.35
N ALA A 257 20.76 -9.58 -30.30
CA ALA A 257 21.03 -8.34 -29.55
C ALA A 257 22.11 -8.59 -28.48
N THR A 258 22.79 -7.54 -28.02
CA THR A 258 23.70 -7.59 -26.88
C THR A 258 23.01 -8.24 -25.69
N GLU A 259 23.63 -9.27 -25.10
CA GLU A 259 23.06 -10.02 -23.99
C GLU A 259 23.24 -9.28 -22.67
N CYS A 260 22.13 -8.97 -22.01
CA CYS A 260 22.07 -8.48 -20.64
C CYS A 260 21.36 -9.51 -19.76
N THR A 261 22.07 -10.08 -18.78
CA THR A 261 21.50 -10.97 -17.78
C THR A 261 21.17 -10.21 -16.50
N LEU A 262 20.31 -10.78 -15.64
CA LEU A 262 20.06 -10.17 -14.33
C LEU A 262 21.33 -10.04 -13.47
N ARG A 263 22.31 -10.96 -13.61
CA ARG A 263 23.61 -10.83 -12.93
C ARG A 263 24.36 -9.60 -13.41
N ALA A 264 24.53 -9.48 -14.72
CA ALA A 264 25.23 -8.35 -15.33
C ALA A 264 24.54 -7.03 -14.99
N ALA A 265 23.21 -6.99 -15.01
CA ALA A 265 22.43 -5.83 -14.62
C ALA A 265 22.69 -5.42 -13.15
N ILE A 266 22.68 -6.39 -12.21
CA ILE A 266 23.01 -6.13 -10.80
C ILE A 266 24.46 -5.65 -10.64
N GLU A 267 25.41 -6.18 -11.41
CA GLU A 267 26.81 -5.75 -11.39
C GLU A 267 26.99 -4.32 -11.89
N GLU A 268 26.24 -3.91 -12.92
CA GLU A 268 26.24 -2.54 -13.45
C GLU A 268 25.66 -1.55 -12.44
N VAL A 269 24.43 -1.75 -11.97
CA VAL A 269 23.77 -0.78 -11.05
C VAL A 269 24.58 -0.60 -9.76
N ASN A 270 25.15 -1.69 -9.22
CA ASN A 270 26.03 -1.62 -8.05
C ASN A 270 27.29 -0.74 -8.24
N ALA A 271 27.72 -0.49 -9.48
CA ALA A 271 28.90 0.30 -9.78
C ALA A 271 28.60 1.81 -9.93
N PHE A 272 27.32 2.18 -10.06
CA PHE A 272 26.87 3.56 -10.18
C PHE A 272 26.18 4.03 -8.90
N ALA A 273 26.19 5.34 -8.68
CA ALA A 273 25.56 5.93 -7.52
C ALA A 273 24.28 6.61 -7.99
N GLY A 274 23.15 6.27 -7.41
CA GLY A 274 21.88 6.88 -7.77
C GLY A 274 20.73 6.00 -7.32
N ALA A 275 19.57 6.20 -7.93
CA ALA A 275 18.50 5.23 -7.90
C ALA A 275 18.46 4.60 -9.29
N ASP A 276 18.75 3.31 -9.38
CA ASP A 276 18.78 2.57 -10.63
C ASP A 276 17.50 1.75 -10.84
N THR A 277 17.20 1.40 -12.08
CA THR A 277 16.05 0.56 -12.43
C THR A 277 16.50 -0.61 -13.29
N ILE A 278 16.07 -1.81 -12.92
CA ILE A 278 16.22 -3.04 -13.69
C ILE A 278 14.83 -3.46 -14.17
N GLU A 279 14.68 -3.47 -15.50
CA GLU A 279 13.49 -3.94 -16.21
C GLU A 279 13.80 -5.27 -16.93
N PHE A 280 12.75 -5.95 -17.37
CA PHE A 280 12.81 -7.19 -18.14
C PHE A 280 12.12 -7.01 -19.51
N ASP A 281 12.81 -7.47 -20.55
CA ASP A 281 12.29 -7.70 -21.91
C ASP A 281 12.95 -8.95 -22.49
N ILE A 282 12.65 -10.10 -21.87
CA ILE A 282 13.23 -11.38 -22.24
C ILE A 282 12.47 -11.96 -23.44
N PRO A 283 13.16 -12.27 -24.56
CA PRO A 283 12.52 -12.89 -25.72
C PRO A 283 11.96 -14.28 -25.44
N THR A 284 10.83 -14.61 -26.07
CA THR A 284 10.24 -15.98 -26.05
C THR A 284 11.11 -17.04 -26.77
N SER A 285 12.20 -16.63 -27.40
CA SER A 285 13.21 -17.52 -27.99
C SER A 285 14.29 -17.96 -27.00
N GLU A 286 14.38 -17.34 -25.81
CA GLU A 286 15.35 -17.71 -24.78
C GLU A 286 15.08 -19.12 -24.23
N LEU A 287 16.14 -19.81 -23.82
CA LEU A 287 16.03 -21.22 -23.39
C LEU A 287 15.20 -21.42 -22.12
N GLY A 288 15.12 -20.40 -21.25
CA GLY A 288 14.31 -20.43 -20.04
C GLY A 288 12.83 -20.09 -20.26
N TYR A 289 12.40 -19.79 -21.49
CA TYR A 289 11.00 -19.50 -21.79
C TYR A 289 10.14 -20.77 -21.85
N LEU A 290 8.99 -20.75 -21.17
CA LEU A 290 7.92 -21.72 -21.32
C LEU A 290 6.59 -20.98 -21.52
N ALA A 291 5.75 -21.47 -22.44
CA ALA A 291 4.45 -20.85 -22.72
C ALA A 291 3.32 -21.32 -21.77
N ALA A 292 3.49 -22.45 -21.07
CA ALA A 292 2.48 -23.04 -20.21
C ALA A 292 3.10 -23.96 -19.12
N PRO A 293 3.07 -23.55 -17.83
CA PRO A 293 2.71 -22.19 -17.39
C PRO A 293 3.68 -21.15 -17.97
N LEU A 294 3.18 -19.94 -18.25
CA LEU A 294 3.98 -18.86 -18.83
C LEU A 294 5.10 -18.49 -17.85
N SER A 295 6.35 -18.60 -18.27
CA SER A 295 7.50 -18.27 -17.44
C SER A 295 8.77 -17.98 -18.23
N TYR A 296 9.65 -17.21 -17.60
CA TYR A 296 11.03 -16.95 -18.01
C TYR A 296 11.94 -17.33 -16.85
N THR A 297 12.52 -18.53 -16.92
CA THR A 297 13.30 -19.11 -15.82
C THR A 297 14.79 -18.80 -15.98
N ILE A 298 15.32 -18.03 -15.05
CA ILE A 298 16.74 -17.77 -14.86
C ILE A 298 17.28 -18.79 -13.86
N SER A 299 18.06 -19.76 -14.34
CA SER A 299 18.72 -20.76 -13.48
C SER A 299 20.05 -20.23 -12.97
N LEU A 300 20.18 -20.06 -11.66
CA LEU A 300 21.39 -19.50 -11.05
C LEU A 300 22.46 -20.58 -10.83
N GLY A 301 23.71 -20.23 -11.18
CA GLY A 301 24.88 -21.07 -10.89
C GLY A 301 25.56 -20.74 -9.54
N SER A 302 25.28 -19.57 -8.98
CA SER A 302 25.84 -19.05 -7.73
C SER A 302 25.01 -17.89 -7.21
N ASP A 303 25.29 -17.43 -5.99
CA ASP A 303 24.66 -16.24 -5.40
C ASP A 303 24.79 -15.01 -6.32
N TYR A 304 23.76 -14.16 -6.35
CA TYR A 304 23.90 -12.86 -7.00
C TYR A 304 24.86 -11.97 -6.19
N PRO A 305 25.55 -11.01 -6.82
CA PRO A 305 26.24 -9.97 -6.08
C PRO A 305 25.26 -9.27 -5.13
N ALA A 306 25.70 -8.98 -3.90
CA ALA A 306 24.86 -8.25 -2.96
C ALA A 306 24.57 -6.85 -3.53
N ILE A 307 23.31 -6.45 -3.51
CA ILE A 307 22.84 -5.14 -3.96
C ILE A 307 23.27 -4.11 -2.91
N SER A 308 24.07 -3.13 -3.31
CA SER A 308 24.78 -2.21 -2.43
C SER A 308 24.37 -0.75 -2.57
N GLU A 309 23.47 -0.46 -3.52
CA GLU A 309 22.91 0.86 -3.79
C GLU A 309 21.42 0.73 -4.17
N GLN A 310 20.73 1.85 -4.35
CA GLN A 310 19.27 1.86 -4.43
C GLN A 310 18.82 1.35 -5.79
N VAL A 311 18.08 0.24 -5.83
CA VAL A 311 17.59 -0.33 -7.10
C VAL A 311 16.09 -0.60 -7.08
N ASN A 312 15.43 -0.36 -8.20
CA ASN A 312 14.09 -0.86 -8.50
C ASN A 312 14.18 -2.05 -9.47
N ILE A 313 13.95 -3.26 -8.98
CA ILE A 313 13.86 -4.49 -9.80
C ILE A 313 12.39 -4.80 -10.03
N ASP A 314 11.91 -4.66 -11.26
CA ASP A 314 10.49 -4.84 -11.59
C ASP A 314 10.26 -5.91 -12.66
N GLY A 315 9.98 -7.14 -12.21
CA GLY A 315 9.59 -8.26 -13.07
C GLY A 315 8.26 -8.06 -13.81
N ALA A 316 7.44 -7.08 -13.43
CA ALA A 316 6.18 -6.78 -14.10
C ALA A 316 6.36 -5.98 -15.40
N THR A 317 7.58 -5.48 -15.69
CA THR A 317 7.85 -4.78 -16.95
C THR A 317 7.95 -5.73 -18.16
N GLN A 318 8.11 -7.04 -17.91
CA GLN A 318 8.15 -8.06 -18.96
C GLN A 318 6.91 -7.91 -19.87
N PRO A 319 7.06 -7.74 -21.20
CA PRO A 319 5.95 -7.29 -22.07
C PRO A 319 4.67 -8.13 -22.05
N ASP A 320 4.76 -9.42 -21.72
CA ASP A 320 3.63 -10.36 -21.65
C ASP A 320 3.18 -10.69 -20.21
N PHE A 321 3.53 -9.83 -19.23
CA PHE A 321 3.13 -9.97 -17.83
C PHE A 321 1.59 -10.08 -17.66
N PRO A 322 1.07 -11.20 -17.14
CA PRO A 322 -0.38 -11.45 -17.07
C PRO A 322 -1.05 -10.84 -15.83
N GLY A 323 -0.33 -10.06 -15.03
CA GLY A 323 -0.80 -9.58 -13.71
C GLY A 323 -0.31 -10.42 -12.52
N THR A 324 0.40 -11.52 -12.78
CA THR A 324 1.07 -12.37 -11.77
C THR A 324 2.52 -12.61 -12.18
N PRO A 325 3.46 -12.80 -11.23
CA PRO A 325 4.87 -13.06 -11.50
C PRO A 325 5.12 -14.15 -12.55
N ILE A 326 5.98 -13.86 -13.53
CA ILE A 326 6.42 -14.82 -14.57
C ILE A 326 7.94 -14.88 -14.74
N ILE A 327 8.70 -13.96 -14.14
CA ILE A 327 10.16 -14.02 -14.07
C ILE A 327 10.53 -14.93 -12.90
N VAL A 328 11.13 -16.07 -13.19
CA VAL A 328 11.49 -17.09 -12.19
C VAL A 328 13.00 -17.06 -11.94
N MET A 329 13.41 -16.78 -10.72
CA MET A 329 14.76 -17.07 -10.22
C MET A 329 14.77 -18.46 -9.60
N ASP A 330 15.43 -19.41 -10.27
CA ASP A 330 15.55 -20.80 -9.85
C ASP A 330 16.93 -21.06 -9.23
N GLY A 331 16.94 -21.35 -7.93
CA GLY A 331 18.13 -21.59 -7.13
C GLY A 331 18.67 -23.02 -7.15
N THR A 332 18.09 -23.93 -7.94
CA THR A 332 18.41 -25.37 -7.94
C THR A 332 19.92 -25.66 -8.05
N SER A 333 20.67 -24.84 -8.78
CA SER A 333 22.12 -25.00 -8.99
C SER A 333 22.98 -23.97 -8.24
N ALA A 334 22.40 -23.10 -7.41
CA ALA A 334 23.08 -21.97 -6.78
C ALA A 334 23.90 -22.33 -5.52
N GLY A 335 23.83 -23.59 -5.05
CA GLY A 335 24.49 -24.03 -3.83
C GLY A 335 23.88 -23.38 -2.58
N ALA A 336 24.72 -22.93 -1.63
CA ALA A 336 24.32 -22.35 -0.33
C ALA A 336 23.88 -20.87 -0.40
N ALA A 337 23.56 -20.38 -1.59
CA ALA A 337 23.29 -18.98 -1.89
C ALA A 337 21.92 -18.49 -1.38
N HIS A 338 21.83 -17.19 -1.12
CA HIS A 338 20.54 -16.48 -1.15
C HIS A 338 20.14 -16.20 -2.61
N ALA A 339 18.92 -15.72 -2.89
CA ALA A 339 18.62 -15.19 -4.22
C ALA A 339 19.02 -13.72 -4.30
N LEU A 340 18.37 -12.87 -3.50
CA LEU A 340 18.66 -11.43 -3.45
C LEU A 340 19.07 -11.03 -2.03
N GLN A 341 20.22 -10.36 -1.92
CA GLN A 341 20.65 -9.68 -0.71
C GLN A 341 20.68 -8.18 -0.94
N LEU A 342 19.80 -7.44 -0.27
CA LEU A 342 19.83 -5.98 -0.22
C LEU A 342 20.76 -5.59 0.94
N ALA A 343 22.02 -5.31 0.63
CA ALA A 343 23.06 -4.98 1.59
C ALA A 343 23.00 -3.52 2.06
N ALA A 344 23.73 -3.18 3.12
CA ALA A 344 23.85 -1.80 3.59
C ALA A 344 24.28 -0.87 2.44
N GLY A 345 23.54 0.23 2.25
CA GLY A 345 23.68 1.15 1.12
C GLY A 345 22.54 1.05 0.10
N SER A 346 21.83 -0.09 0.04
CA SER A 346 20.67 -0.28 -0.84
C SER A 346 19.33 0.17 -0.25
N ASP A 347 19.35 1.18 0.62
CA ASP A 347 18.11 1.68 1.23
C ASP A 347 17.14 2.20 0.15
N SER A 348 15.84 2.11 0.42
CA SER A 348 14.80 2.58 -0.51
C SER A 348 14.71 1.80 -1.84
N SER A 349 15.22 0.57 -1.88
CA SER A 349 15.10 -0.30 -3.05
C SER A 349 13.69 -0.90 -3.16
N THR A 350 13.28 -1.25 -4.37
CA THR A 350 12.02 -1.96 -4.65
C THR A 350 12.29 -3.29 -5.35
N VAL A 351 11.63 -4.35 -4.90
CA VAL A 351 11.65 -5.67 -5.56
C VAL A 351 10.21 -6.09 -5.86
N ARG A 352 9.88 -6.22 -7.14
CA ARG A 352 8.51 -6.47 -7.60
C ARG A 352 8.41 -7.60 -8.62
N GLY A 353 7.35 -8.40 -8.49
CA GLY A 353 6.86 -9.25 -9.59
C GLY A 353 7.70 -10.49 -9.90
N LEU A 354 8.47 -10.99 -8.93
CA LEU A 354 9.40 -12.11 -9.11
C LEU A 354 8.87 -13.40 -8.47
N VAL A 355 9.12 -14.54 -9.11
CA VAL A 355 9.05 -15.87 -8.49
C VAL A 355 10.46 -16.25 -8.04
N ILE A 356 10.65 -16.60 -6.76
CA ILE A 356 11.97 -16.97 -6.22
C ILE A 356 11.87 -18.30 -5.50
N ASN A 357 12.52 -19.33 -6.05
CA ASN A 357 12.33 -20.71 -5.59
C ASN A 357 13.58 -21.58 -5.68
N ASN A 358 13.52 -22.75 -5.04
CA ASN A 358 14.57 -23.78 -5.02
C ASN A 358 15.94 -23.33 -4.49
N PHE A 359 16.02 -22.24 -3.72
CA PHE A 359 17.26 -21.84 -3.05
C PHE A 359 17.46 -22.66 -1.79
N THR A 360 18.69 -23.08 -1.48
CA THR A 360 18.95 -23.79 -0.20
C THR A 360 18.99 -22.83 1.00
N SER A 361 18.96 -21.52 0.76
CA SER A 361 18.90 -20.50 1.82
C SER A 361 17.64 -19.62 1.71
N ARG A 362 17.81 -18.29 1.68
CA ARG A 362 16.70 -17.32 1.74
C ARG A 362 16.40 -16.80 0.35
N ALA A 363 15.13 -16.53 0.04
CA ALA A 363 14.78 -15.85 -1.20
C ALA A 363 15.25 -14.39 -1.16
N ILE A 364 14.81 -13.62 -0.17
CA ILE A 364 15.18 -12.20 -0.02
C ILE A 364 15.75 -11.94 1.37
N HIS A 365 16.95 -11.35 1.44
CA HIS A 365 17.62 -10.97 2.68
C HIS A 365 17.86 -9.46 2.73
N LEU A 366 17.20 -8.77 3.66
CA LEU A 366 17.28 -7.33 3.85
C LEU A 366 18.28 -6.97 4.97
N VAL A 367 19.37 -6.32 4.59
CA VAL A 367 20.39 -5.72 5.46
C VAL A 367 20.41 -4.18 5.28
N SER A 368 19.38 -3.63 4.65
CA SER A 368 19.10 -2.21 4.43
C SER A 368 17.68 -1.85 4.87
N SER A 369 17.37 -0.56 4.89
CA SER A 369 16.14 0.03 5.40
C SER A 369 15.28 0.64 4.28
N SER A 370 14.02 0.95 4.61
CA SER A 370 13.10 1.66 3.71
C SER A 370 12.78 0.94 2.40
N ASN A 371 13.02 -0.37 2.31
CA ASN A 371 12.78 -1.13 1.09
C ASN A 371 11.30 -1.49 0.91
N ILE A 372 10.88 -1.68 -0.35
CA ILE A 372 9.53 -2.09 -0.73
C ILE A 372 9.60 -3.45 -1.43
N ILE A 373 9.04 -4.49 -0.80
CA ILE A 373 8.99 -5.84 -1.37
C ILE A 373 7.52 -6.19 -1.65
N VAL A 374 7.15 -6.29 -2.92
CA VAL A 374 5.73 -6.31 -3.34
C VAL A 374 5.47 -7.25 -4.51
N GLY A 375 4.34 -7.95 -4.51
CA GLY A 375 3.90 -8.76 -5.65
C GLY A 375 4.82 -9.94 -5.98
N ASN A 376 5.65 -10.40 -5.05
CA ASN A 376 6.59 -11.52 -5.27
C ASN A 376 6.01 -12.84 -4.76
N TRP A 377 6.36 -13.96 -5.40
CA TRP A 377 6.04 -15.32 -4.95
C TRP A 377 7.32 -16.02 -4.49
N LEU A 378 7.42 -16.29 -3.19
CA LEU A 378 8.61 -16.86 -2.57
C LEU A 378 8.31 -18.30 -2.14
N GLY A 379 9.06 -19.25 -2.70
CA GLY A 379 8.97 -20.70 -2.41
C GLY A 379 7.88 -21.46 -3.16
N LEU A 380 7.14 -20.79 -4.06
CA LEU A 380 6.20 -21.44 -4.98
C LEU A 380 6.77 -21.51 -6.40
N ASP A 381 6.22 -22.41 -7.20
CA ASP A 381 6.38 -22.39 -8.65
C ASP A 381 5.52 -21.27 -9.27
N VAL A 382 5.74 -20.98 -10.55
CA VAL A 382 5.06 -19.94 -11.35
C VAL A 382 3.57 -20.22 -11.57
N ASP A 383 3.08 -21.41 -11.21
CA ASP A 383 1.63 -21.71 -11.19
C ASP A 383 0.93 -21.19 -9.91
N GLY A 384 1.71 -20.76 -8.91
CA GLY A 384 1.23 -20.21 -7.64
C GLY A 384 0.58 -21.23 -6.70
N VAL A 385 0.65 -22.53 -7.01
CA VAL A 385 0.03 -23.61 -6.23
C VAL A 385 0.97 -24.78 -5.94
N THR A 386 2.03 -24.95 -6.72
CA THR A 386 3.05 -25.98 -6.53
C THR A 386 4.16 -25.45 -5.63
N ALA A 387 4.57 -26.24 -4.63
CA ALA A 387 5.70 -25.90 -3.78
C ALA A 387 7.03 -26.09 -4.52
N ALA A 388 7.89 -25.08 -4.47
CA ALA A 388 9.26 -25.09 -4.98
C ALA A 388 10.15 -24.50 -3.88
N ALA A 389 10.31 -25.27 -2.81
CA ALA A 389 10.69 -24.77 -1.49
C ALA A 389 12.06 -24.07 -1.45
N ASN A 390 12.15 -23.06 -0.58
CA ASN A 390 13.44 -22.47 -0.19
C ASN A 390 13.89 -23.03 1.17
N GLY A 391 15.19 -23.29 1.33
CA GLY A 391 15.76 -24.10 2.42
C GLY A 391 15.92 -23.40 3.77
N ARG A 392 15.57 -22.11 3.88
CA ARG A 392 15.45 -21.36 5.14
C ARG A 392 14.22 -20.45 5.05
N HIS A 393 14.18 -19.35 5.80
CA HIS A 393 13.17 -18.32 5.63
C HIS A 393 13.11 -17.80 4.20
N ASN A 394 11.92 -17.63 3.65
CA ASN A 394 11.76 -16.97 2.37
C ASN A 394 12.23 -15.51 2.47
N LEU A 395 11.72 -14.75 3.44
CA LEU A 395 12.08 -13.35 3.65
C LEU A 395 12.72 -13.12 5.02
N SER A 396 13.82 -12.38 5.06
CA SER A 396 14.52 -12.04 6.32
C SER A 396 14.83 -10.56 6.41
N ILE A 397 14.30 -9.91 7.43
CA ILE A 397 14.65 -8.54 7.83
C ILE A 397 15.68 -8.62 8.95
N PHE A 398 16.93 -8.28 8.64
CA PHE A 398 18.04 -8.37 9.59
C PHE A 398 17.97 -7.29 10.68
N ALA A 399 18.69 -7.50 11.78
CA ALA A 399 18.76 -6.51 12.86
C ALA A 399 19.34 -5.18 12.35
N GLY A 400 18.62 -4.09 12.59
CA GLY A 400 18.97 -2.74 12.11
C GLY A 400 18.40 -2.39 10.74
N SER A 401 17.78 -3.34 10.03
CA SER A 401 17.03 -3.10 8.80
C SER A 401 15.62 -2.64 9.14
N ASN A 402 15.36 -1.34 9.04
CA ASN A 402 14.15 -0.72 9.58
C ASN A 402 13.28 -0.10 8.48
N ASN A 403 12.02 0.22 8.79
CA ASN A 403 11.13 0.96 7.89
C ASN A 403 10.85 0.24 6.55
N ASN A 404 11.02 -1.09 6.48
CA ASN A 404 10.73 -1.84 5.27
C ASN A 404 9.23 -2.12 5.15
N THR A 405 8.70 -2.05 3.93
CA THR A 405 7.32 -2.41 3.60
C THR A 405 7.30 -3.72 2.83
N ILE A 406 6.65 -4.73 3.39
CA ILE A 406 6.42 -6.03 2.79
C ILE A 406 4.93 -6.14 2.45
N GLY A 407 4.63 -6.08 1.15
CA GLY A 407 3.27 -6.09 0.62
C GLY A 407 2.68 -4.70 0.46
N GLY A 408 1.36 -4.63 0.32
CA GLY A 408 0.64 -3.38 0.07
C GLY A 408 -0.87 -3.58 0.03
N THR A 409 -1.61 -2.50 -0.15
CA THR A 409 -3.08 -2.53 -0.18
C THR A 409 -3.68 -2.87 -1.55
N LEU A 410 -2.86 -2.94 -2.60
CA LEU A 410 -3.30 -3.39 -3.93
C LEU A 410 -3.12 -4.90 -4.06
N VAL A 411 -4.01 -5.56 -4.82
CA VAL A 411 -3.90 -7.01 -5.08
C VAL A 411 -2.57 -7.36 -5.76
N THR A 412 -2.04 -6.46 -6.61
CA THR A 412 -0.75 -6.61 -7.29
C THR A 412 0.47 -6.40 -6.39
N ASP A 413 0.29 -5.83 -5.20
CA ASP A 413 1.39 -5.64 -4.24
C ASP A 413 1.55 -6.82 -3.29
N ARG A 414 0.60 -7.76 -3.30
CA ARG A 414 0.57 -8.91 -2.40
C ARG A 414 1.73 -9.86 -2.67
N ASN A 415 2.59 -10.07 -1.67
CA ASN A 415 3.50 -11.20 -1.71
C ASN A 415 2.80 -12.49 -1.30
N VAL A 416 3.27 -13.61 -1.86
CA VAL A 416 2.91 -14.96 -1.45
C VAL A 416 4.17 -15.62 -0.90
N ILE A 417 4.19 -15.95 0.39
CA ILE A 417 5.38 -16.37 1.13
C ILE A 417 5.10 -17.75 1.74
N SER A 418 5.52 -18.80 1.02
CA SER A 418 5.09 -20.17 1.30
C SER A 418 6.20 -21.19 1.04
N ALA A 419 6.03 -22.41 1.52
CA ALA A 419 6.97 -23.52 1.33
C ALA A 419 8.43 -23.17 1.69
N SER A 420 8.65 -22.47 2.80
CA SER A 420 9.97 -22.40 3.42
C SER A 420 10.24 -23.60 4.33
N ASP A 421 11.49 -24.07 4.38
CA ASP A 421 11.95 -25.09 5.34
C ASP A 421 12.08 -24.56 6.79
N GLU A 422 11.89 -23.26 7.02
CA GLU A 422 11.74 -22.64 8.33
C GLU A 422 10.48 -21.74 8.38
N ALA A 423 10.58 -20.56 9.01
CA ALA A 423 9.50 -19.57 9.02
C ALA A 423 9.35 -18.89 7.66
N GLY A 424 8.13 -18.57 7.22
CA GLY A 424 7.90 -17.83 5.98
C GLY A 424 8.68 -16.51 5.97
N MET A 425 8.60 -15.77 7.08
CA MET A 425 9.37 -14.55 7.28
C MET A 425 9.96 -14.47 8.69
N ILE A 426 11.17 -13.92 8.80
CA ILE A 426 11.79 -13.51 10.07
C ILE A 426 12.00 -12.00 10.12
N ILE A 427 11.65 -11.38 11.25
CA ILE A 427 11.80 -9.95 11.52
C ILE A 427 12.70 -9.75 12.75
N GLN A 428 13.83 -9.07 12.55
CA GLN A 428 14.79 -8.70 13.60
C GLN A 428 15.02 -7.19 13.67
N GLY A 429 14.51 -6.43 12.70
CA GLY A 429 14.54 -4.97 12.66
C GLY A 429 13.28 -4.32 13.24
N ASP A 430 13.27 -3.00 13.25
CA ASP A 430 12.22 -2.16 13.84
C ASP A 430 11.40 -1.43 12.78
N ASN A 431 10.17 -1.04 13.13
CA ASN A 431 9.31 -0.17 12.31
C ASN A 431 9.02 -0.75 10.92
N ASN A 432 8.91 -2.06 10.76
CA ASN A 432 8.59 -2.68 9.47
C ASN A 432 7.09 -2.94 9.36
N ASP A 433 6.54 -2.70 8.16
CA ASP A 433 5.14 -2.93 7.84
C ASP A 433 5.00 -4.19 6.98
N VAL A 434 4.16 -5.12 7.43
CA VAL A 434 3.85 -6.38 6.75
C VAL A 434 2.35 -6.36 6.51
N ILE A 435 1.93 -6.00 5.30
CA ILE A 435 0.52 -5.73 5.01
C ILE A 435 0.05 -6.40 3.73
N GLY A 436 -1.18 -6.92 3.74
CA GLY A 436 -1.84 -7.45 2.56
C GLY A 436 -1.22 -8.72 1.95
N ASN A 437 -0.35 -9.43 2.68
CA ASN A 437 0.36 -10.62 2.20
C ASN A 437 -0.42 -11.93 2.41
N TYR A 438 -0.06 -12.97 1.65
CA TYR A 438 -0.44 -14.36 1.88
C TYR A 438 0.77 -15.15 2.37
N ILE A 439 0.67 -15.75 3.55
CA ILE A 439 1.80 -16.40 4.23
C ILE A 439 1.38 -17.83 4.64
N GLY A 440 2.00 -18.83 4.01
CA GLY A 440 1.69 -20.25 4.21
C GLY A 440 0.56 -20.82 3.34
N THR A 441 0.00 -20.01 2.43
CA THR A 441 -1.07 -20.41 1.51
C THR A 441 -0.60 -20.40 0.05
N ASN A 442 -1.43 -20.88 -0.87
CA ASN A 442 -1.18 -20.65 -2.29
C ASN A 442 -1.46 -19.19 -2.71
N SER A 443 -1.28 -18.87 -3.99
CA SER A 443 -1.48 -17.51 -4.53
C SER A 443 -2.92 -17.00 -4.46
N SER A 444 -3.92 -17.87 -4.25
CA SER A 444 -5.32 -17.47 -4.01
C SER A 444 -5.67 -17.25 -2.54
N GLY A 445 -4.74 -17.48 -1.61
CA GLY A 445 -4.98 -17.40 -0.17
C GLY A 445 -5.59 -18.66 0.44
N ALA A 446 -5.64 -19.76 -0.32
CA ALA A 446 -6.22 -21.02 0.16
C ALA A 446 -5.16 -21.87 0.88
N VAL A 447 -5.56 -22.50 1.98
CA VAL A 447 -4.74 -23.48 2.71
C VAL A 447 -4.58 -24.74 1.87
N THR A 448 -3.34 -25.10 1.56
CA THR A 448 -2.97 -26.31 0.80
C THR A 448 -1.75 -26.97 1.46
N THR A 449 -1.06 -27.88 0.77
CA THR A 449 0.16 -28.52 1.27
C THR A 449 1.43 -27.66 1.12
N VAL A 450 1.30 -26.39 0.72
CA VAL A 450 2.44 -25.47 0.48
C VAL A 450 2.81 -24.61 1.70
N GLY A 451 2.27 -24.90 2.88
CA GLY A 451 2.59 -24.18 4.10
C GLY A 451 4.09 -24.10 4.39
N ASN A 452 4.50 -23.04 5.07
CA ASN A 452 5.86 -22.98 5.64
C ASN A 452 5.99 -24.07 6.70
N THR A 453 7.12 -24.77 6.76
CA THR A 453 7.26 -25.94 7.65
C THR A 453 7.35 -25.56 9.14
N PHE A 454 7.67 -24.29 9.44
CA PHE A 454 7.67 -23.72 10.79
C PHE A 454 6.59 -22.64 10.91
N THR A 455 6.91 -21.45 11.44
CA THR A 455 5.92 -20.37 11.68
C THR A 455 5.63 -19.57 10.42
N GLY A 456 4.49 -18.87 10.36
CA GLY A 456 4.25 -17.89 9.27
C GLY A 456 5.21 -16.71 9.37
N VAL A 457 5.11 -15.96 10.48
CA VAL A 457 5.98 -14.81 10.79
C VAL A 457 6.67 -15.03 12.14
N ARG A 458 7.99 -14.85 12.20
CA ARG A 458 8.79 -14.96 13.42
C ARG A 458 9.46 -13.62 13.76
N LEU A 459 9.16 -13.07 14.93
CA LEU A 459 9.86 -11.90 15.47
C LEU A 459 10.92 -12.35 16.49
N GLU A 460 12.14 -11.84 16.36
CA GLU A 460 13.27 -12.17 17.24
C GLU A 460 14.04 -10.93 17.68
N SER A 461 15.05 -11.14 18.54
CA SER A 461 15.92 -10.08 19.06
C SER A 461 15.09 -8.98 19.75
N ASN A 462 15.44 -7.72 19.52
CA ASN A 462 14.69 -6.56 20.00
C ASN A 462 13.88 -5.92 18.87
N ALA A 463 13.22 -6.69 18.01
CA ALA A 463 12.37 -6.13 16.95
C ALA A 463 11.18 -5.38 17.56
N ASN A 464 11.13 -4.06 17.43
CA ASN A 464 10.10 -3.19 18.00
C ASN A 464 9.28 -2.47 16.93
N ASN A 465 8.07 -2.05 17.32
CA ASN A 465 7.23 -1.16 16.50
C ASN A 465 6.90 -1.72 15.10
N ASN A 466 6.87 -3.04 14.92
CA ASN A 466 6.51 -3.64 13.64
C ASN A 466 4.98 -3.77 13.53
N THR A 467 4.44 -3.50 12.35
CA THR A 467 3.02 -3.67 12.04
C THR A 467 2.84 -4.91 11.20
N ILE A 468 2.09 -5.90 11.69
CA ILE A 468 1.68 -7.06 10.90
C ILE A 468 0.17 -6.95 10.73
N GLY A 469 -0.26 -6.58 9.53
CA GLY A 469 -1.66 -6.38 9.16
C GLY A 469 -2.08 -4.92 9.27
N GLY A 470 -3.38 -4.69 9.43
CA GLY A 470 -3.92 -3.35 9.56
C GLY A 470 -5.43 -3.31 9.69
N THR A 471 -5.96 -2.14 10.01
CA THR A 471 -7.39 -1.96 10.32
C THR A 471 -8.31 -2.03 9.09
N THR A 472 -7.76 -1.84 7.89
CA THR A 472 -8.52 -1.92 6.62
C THR A 472 -8.44 -3.31 6.02
N VAL A 473 -9.48 -3.75 5.30
CA VAL A 473 -9.50 -5.09 4.66
C VAL A 473 -8.27 -5.35 3.78
N PRO A 474 -7.82 -4.42 2.91
CA PRO A 474 -6.66 -4.69 2.04
C PRO A 474 -5.32 -4.77 2.76
N SER A 475 -5.19 -4.19 3.97
CA SER A 475 -3.95 -4.25 4.76
C SER A 475 -3.79 -5.55 5.56
N ARG A 476 -4.84 -6.37 5.69
CA ARG A 476 -4.80 -7.60 6.49
C ARG A 476 -4.02 -8.69 5.77
N ASN A 477 -3.16 -9.41 6.49
CA ASN A 477 -2.52 -10.61 5.95
C ASN A 477 -3.43 -11.83 6.13
N ILE A 478 -3.25 -12.83 5.27
CA ILE A 478 -3.67 -14.21 5.52
C ILE A 478 -2.44 -14.99 5.96
N ILE A 479 -2.47 -15.55 7.17
CA ILE A 479 -1.37 -16.29 7.78
C ILE A 479 -1.90 -17.67 8.20
N ALA A 480 -1.82 -18.63 7.30
CA ALA A 480 -2.52 -19.90 7.47
C ALA A 480 -1.74 -21.08 6.90
N GLY A 481 -2.03 -22.29 7.38
CA GLY A 481 -1.42 -23.53 6.88
C GLY A 481 0.04 -23.75 7.28
N ASN A 482 0.59 -22.97 8.22
CA ASN A 482 1.98 -23.11 8.63
C ASN A 482 2.16 -24.30 9.60
N GLY A 483 3.36 -24.90 9.61
CA GLY A 483 3.71 -26.09 10.39
C GLY A 483 3.90 -25.85 11.90
N PHE A 484 3.90 -24.58 12.33
CA PHE A 484 3.97 -24.13 13.72
C PHE A 484 2.96 -22.99 13.95
N ASP A 485 3.28 -22.00 14.78
CA ASP A 485 2.39 -20.86 15.04
C ASP A 485 2.28 -19.92 13.82
N GLY A 486 1.14 -19.23 13.66
CA GLY A 486 0.96 -18.22 12.61
C GLY A 486 1.96 -17.07 12.76
N ILE A 487 1.94 -16.40 13.92
CA ILE A 487 2.89 -15.39 14.36
C ILE A 487 3.53 -15.86 15.65
N ARG A 488 4.86 -15.82 15.73
CA ARG A 488 5.61 -16.17 16.94
C ARG A 488 6.61 -15.08 17.29
N HIS A 489 6.59 -14.60 18.52
CA HIS A 489 7.50 -13.57 18.99
C HIS A 489 8.41 -14.12 20.10
N ASN A 490 9.59 -14.64 19.73
CA ASN A 490 10.57 -15.20 20.67
C ASN A 490 11.56 -14.15 21.25
N GLY A 491 11.37 -12.88 20.91
CA GLY A 491 12.26 -11.78 21.28
C GLY A 491 11.81 -11.06 22.55
N THR A 492 12.52 -9.98 22.87
CA THR A 492 12.14 -9.03 23.94
C THR A 492 11.66 -7.69 23.39
N GLY A 493 11.41 -7.64 22.07
CA GLY A 493 10.85 -6.48 21.40
C GLY A 493 9.42 -6.17 21.88
N VAL A 494 9.05 -4.91 21.81
CA VAL A 494 7.76 -4.40 22.26
C VAL A 494 7.11 -3.55 21.17
N ALA A 495 5.84 -3.20 21.38
CA ALA A 495 5.07 -2.37 20.47
C ALA A 495 4.87 -2.97 19.07
N ASN A 496 4.91 -4.30 18.93
CA ASN A 496 4.57 -4.97 17.69
C ASN A 496 3.06 -5.21 17.61
N SER A 497 2.40 -4.66 16.60
CA SER A 497 0.95 -4.73 16.44
C SER A 497 0.56 -5.81 15.42
N PHE A 498 -0.43 -6.63 15.76
CA PHE A 498 -0.93 -7.74 14.94
C PHE A 498 -2.42 -7.51 14.63
N LEU A 499 -2.71 -6.70 13.61
CA LEU A 499 -4.03 -6.10 13.42
C LEU A 499 -4.81 -6.74 12.28
N GLY A 500 -6.02 -7.21 12.59
CA GLY A 500 -7.02 -7.65 11.62
C GLY A 500 -6.64 -8.85 10.75
N ASN A 501 -5.48 -9.47 10.96
CA ASN A 501 -5.03 -10.61 10.15
C ASN A 501 -6.02 -11.78 10.22
N SER A 502 -6.13 -12.52 9.13
CA SER A 502 -6.78 -13.84 9.12
C SER A 502 -5.72 -14.88 9.45
N ILE A 503 -5.75 -15.41 10.68
CA ILE A 503 -4.76 -16.35 11.20
C ILE A 503 -5.46 -17.64 11.61
N HIS A 504 -5.27 -18.71 10.85
CA HIS A 504 -6.03 -19.95 11.05
C HIS A 504 -5.34 -21.17 10.44
N SER A 505 -5.80 -22.37 10.81
CA SER A 505 -5.30 -23.65 10.26
C SER A 505 -3.77 -23.79 10.34
N ASN A 506 -3.14 -23.14 11.31
CA ASN A 506 -1.74 -23.33 11.62
C ASN A 506 -1.63 -24.59 12.50
N SER A 507 -0.49 -25.29 12.50
CA SER A 507 -0.39 -26.57 13.23
C SER A 507 -0.33 -26.39 14.75
N LEU A 508 -0.07 -25.17 15.22
CA LEU A 508 -0.11 -24.74 16.62
C LEU A 508 -1.00 -23.49 16.75
N ARG A 509 -0.56 -22.43 17.44
CA ARG A 509 -1.39 -21.27 17.74
C ARG A 509 -1.32 -20.26 16.60
N GLY A 510 -2.21 -19.28 16.63
CA GLY A 510 -2.23 -18.15 15.73
C GLY A 510 -1.19 -17.11 16.13
N ILE A 511 -1.10 -16.80 17.42
CA ILE A 511 -0.09 -15.87 17.99
C ILE A 511 0.48 -16.54 19.26
N ASP A 512 1.80 -16.58 19.37
CA ASP A 512 2.57 -17.07 20.54
C ASP A 512 3.62 -16.00 20.92
N LEU A 513 3.45 -15.36 22.08
CA LEU A 513 4.39 -14.40 22.66
C LEU A 513 5.33 -15.13 23.62
N GLY A 514 6.63 -14.89 23.49
CA GLY A 514 7.65 -15.57 24.29
C GLY A 514 8.04 -16.95 23.76
N GLY A 515 7.18 -17.61 22.99
CA GLY A 515 7.48 -18.91 22.40
C GLY A 515 7.40 -20.07 23.40
N ASP A 516 6.67 -19.88 24.50
CA ASP A 516 6.56 -20.84 25.59
C ASP A 516 5.13 -21.35 25.79
N GLY A 517 4.21 -20.97 24.92
CA GLY A 517 2.84 -21.45 24.89
C GLY A 517 1.86 -20.29 25.00
N VAL A 518 0.74 -20.52 25.69
CA VAL A 518 -0.21 -19.45 25.96
C VAL A 518 0.32 -18.59 27.11
N THR A 519 0.50 -17.31 26.87
CA THR A 519 0.88 -16.34 27.90
C THR A 519 -0.21 -16.27 28.97
N ALA A 520 0.17 -16.30 30.25
CA ALA A 520 -0.82 -16.29 31.34
C ALA A 520 -1.33 -14.87 31.61
N ASN A 521 -2.65 -14.68 31.70
CA ASN A 521 -3.20 -13.42 32.18
C ASN A 521 -2.85 -13.20 33.67
N ASP A 522 -2.14 -12.11 33.99
CA ASP A 522 -1.74 -11.76 35.35
C ASP A 522 -2.35 -10.44 35.86
N ALA A 523 -2.30 -10.20 37.17
CA ALA A 523 -3.05 -9.08 37.76
C ALA A 523 -2.38 -7.72 37.50
N GLY A 524 -3.03 -6.85 36.72
CA GLY A 524 -2.58 -5.49 36.41
C GLY A 524 -1.40 -5.36 35.45
N ASP A 525 -0.93 -6.48 34.89
CA ASP A 525 0.06 -6.71 33.83
C ASP A 525 1.32 -5.81 33.83
N PRO A 526 2.32 -6.15 34.68
CA PRO A 526 3.65 -5.55 34.73
C PRO A 526 4.74 -6.34 33.96
N ASP A 527 4.39 -7.37 33.17
CA ASP A 527 5.37 -8.36 32.72
C ASP A 527 6.37 -7.84 31.65
N PRO A 528 7.67 -8.18 31.76
CA PRO A 528 8.62 -7.87 30.71
C PRO A 528 8.67 -8.99 29.67
N GLY A 529 8.73 -8.66 28.38
CA GLY A 529 8.90 -9.65 27.32
C GLY A 529 8.39 -9.17 25.97
N ALA A 530 8.18 -10.12 25.06
CA ALA A 530 7.54 -9.90 23.77
C ALA A 530 6.21 -9.16 23.96
N ASN A 531 6.10 -7.93 23.44
CA ASN A 531 4.93 -7.06 23.66
C ASN A 531 4.54 -6.84 25.14
N ASN A 532 5.52 -6.91 26.05
CA ASN A 532 5.29 -6.92 27.51
C ASN A 532 4.34 -8.04 27.97
N LEU A 533 4.27 -9.14 27.20
CA LEU A 533 3.38 -10.27 27.48
C LEU A 533 1.92 -9.85 27.71
N LEU A 534 1.49 -8.81 26.98
CA LEU A 534 0.20 -8.15 27.18
C LEU A 534 -0.95 -9.13 27.34
N ASN A 535 -1.71 -8.98 28.43
CA ASN A 535 -2.89 -9.79 28.69
C ASN A 535 -3.92 -9.69 27.55
N PHE A 536 -4.44 -10.84 27.14
CA PHE A 536 -5.56 -10.92 26.20
C PHE A 536 -6.90 -10.70 26.91
N SER A 537 -7.93 -10.34 26.14
CA SER A 537 -9.29 -10.24 26.65
C SER A 537 -9.83 -11.61 27.06
N GLU A 538 -10.30 -11.78 28.28
CA GLU A 538 -10.85 -13.05 28.78
C GLU A 538 -12.34 -13.14 28.42
N LEU A 539 -12.70 -14.01 27.48
CA LEU A 539 -14.09 -14.15 27.04
C LEU A 539 -14.87 -15.01 28.05
N ASN A 540 -15.79 -14.39 28.80
CA ASN A 540 -16.56 -15.04 29.86
C ASN A 540 -17.76 -15.82 29.29
N SER A 541 -18.47 -15.21 28.34
CA SER A 541 -19.62 -15.84 27.69
C SER A 541 -19.95 -15.19 26.34
N ALA A 542 -20.61 -15.93 25.46
CA ALA A 542 -21.16 -15.42 24.21
C ALA A 542 -22.59 -15.94 24.00
N THR A 543 -23.54 -15.03 23.81
CA THR A 543 -24.94 -15.36 23.54
C THR A 543 -25.40 -14.80 22.20
N ALA A 544 -25.98 -15.65 21.35
CA ALA A 544 -26.51 -15.27 20.05
C ALA A 544 -28.03 -15.14 20.08
N ALA A 545 -28.55 -13.96 19.72
CA ALA A 545 -29.98 -13.68 19.61
C ALA A 545 -30.24 -12.65 18.51
N SER A 546 -31.34 -12.84 17.76
CA SER A 546 -31.79 -11.90 16.71
C SER A 546 -30.71 -11.51 15.68
N GLY A 547 -29.80 -12.43 15.34
CA GLY A 547 -28.72 -12.21 14.37
C GLY A 547 -27.49 -11.45 14.89
N ASN A 548 -27.42 -11.21 16.21
CA ASN A 548 -26.26 -10.64 16.88
C ASN A 548 -25.70 -11.62 17.91
N VAL A 549 -24.41 -11.52 18.18
CA VAL A 549 -23.74 -12.11 19.34
C VAL A 549 -23.40 -11.00 20.32
N THR A 550 -23.76 -11.22 21.58
CA THR A 550 -23.32 -10.44 22.74
C THR A 550 -22.21 -11.20 23.44
N VAL A 551 -21.04 -10.57 23.61
CA VAL A 551 -19.88 -11.14 24.29
C VAL A 551 -19.65 -10.38 25.59
N ASP A 552 -19.63 -11.10 26.70
CA ASP A 552 -19.14 -10.62 27.99
C ASP A 552 -17.66 -11.00 28.10
N PHE A 553 -16.80 -10.03 28.39
CA PHE A 553 -15.37 -10.25 28.53
C PHE A 553 -14.74 -9.40 29.63
N GLY A 554 -13.72 -9.98 30.27
CA GLY A 554 -12.83 -9.29 31.19
C GLY A 554 -11.59 -8.73 30.48
N LEU A 555 -11.09 -7.62 30.98
CA LEU A 555 -9.81 -7.03 30.57
C LEU A 555 -9.05 -6.61 31.82
N ASP A 556 -7.90 -7.26 32.07
CA ASP A 556 -6.97 -6.93 33.14
C ASP A 556 -5.66 -6.45 32.54
N VAL A 557 -5.46 -5.14 32.48
CA VAL A 557 -4.31 -4.48 31.82
C VAL A 557 -3.96 -3.19 32.55
N PRO A 558 -2.79 -2.57 32.29
CA PRO A 558 -2.46 -1.26 32.86
C PRO A 558 -3.43 -0.15 32.42
N ALA A 559 -3.29 1.03 33.00
CA ALA A 559 -4.03 2.19 32.52
C ALA A 559 -3.55 2.58 31.12
N GLY A 560 -4.48 2.74 30.18
CA GLY A 560 -4.16 2.99 28.77
C GLY A 560 -5.37 2.92 27.85
N ASP A 561 -5.13 3.12 26.57
CA ASP A 561 -6.15 3.00 25.53
C ASP A 561 -5.96 1.68 24.79
N TYR A 562 -7.00 0.90 24.61
CA TYR A 562 -6.92 -0.45 24.08
C TYR A 562 -7.92 -0.66 22.94
N ARG A 563 -7.53 -1.44 21.94
CA ARG A 563 -8.40 -1.97 20.90
C ARG A 563 -8.56 -3.46 21.12
N ILE A 564 -9.81 -3.91 21.20
CA ILE A 564 -10.14 -5.34 21.20
C ILE A 564 -10.66 -5.70 19.81
N GLU A 565 -10.08 -6.72 19.19
CA GLU A 565 -10.54 -7.26 17.90
C GLU A 565 -11.15 -8.64 18.10
N PHE A 566 -12.38 -8.84 17.61
CA PHE A 566 -13.13 -10.10 17.72
C PHE A 566 -13.14 -10.85 16.39
N PHE A 567 -12.93 -12.15 16.46
CA PHE A 567 -12.84 -13.04 15.31
C PHE A 567 -13.79 -14.22 15.47
N THR A 568 -14.35 -14.70 14.35
CA THR A 568 -15.02 -16.00 14.29
C THR A 568 -14.12 -17.03 13.60
N ASN A 569 -14.23 -18.28 14.02
CA ASN A 569 -13.37 -19.39 13.58
C ASN A 569 -14.21 -20.53 13.00
N PRO A 570 -14.73 -20.39 11.76
CA PRO A 570 -15.58 -21.40 11.13
C PRO A 570 -14.84 -22.72 10.83
N SER A 571 -13.51 -22.72 10.70
CA SER A 571 -12.70 -23.94 10.57
C SER A 571 -12.61 -24.75 11.88
N GLY A 572 -13.01 -24.17 13.01
CA GLY A 572 -13.01 -24.82 14.32
C GLY A 572 -12.18 -24.07 15.35
N ALA A 573 -12.10 -24.65 16.55
CA ALA A 573 -11.16 -24.19 17.56
C ALA A 573 -9.82 -24.91 17.43
N ASP A 574 -8.73 -24.20 17.71
CA ASP A 574 -7.43 -24.83 17.88
C ASP A 574 -7.43 -25.82 19.07
N GLY A 575 -6.60 -26.85 18.97
CA GLY A 575 -6.50 -27.92 19.96
C GLY A 575 -6.01 -27.46 21.33
N SER A 576 -5.39 -26.27 21.44
CA SER A 576 -5.00 -25.69 22.73
C SER A 576 -6.18 -25.07 23.50
N GLY A 577 -7.29 -24.77 22.82
CA GLY A 577 -8.40 -24.01 23.39
C GLY A 577 -8.27 -22.48 23.26
N TYR A 578 -7.13 -22.01 22.78
CA TYR A 578 -6.79 -20.61 22.53
C TYR A 578 -6.37 -20.47 21.08
N GLY A 579 -6.24 -19.25 20.55
CA GLY A 579 -5.21 -19.10 19.52
C GLY A 579 -5.62 -19.08 18.06
N GLU A 580 -6.82 -18.80 17.58
CA GLU A 580 -7.00 -18.49 16.14
C GLU A 580 -7.90 -17.29 15.93
N GLY A 581 -7.83 -16.70 14.74
CA GLY A 581 -8.68 -15.62 14.29
C GLY A 581 -8.86 -15.66 12.78
N GLU A 582 -9.74 -16.54 12.30
CA GLU A 582 -9.95 -16.76 10.87
C GLU A 582 -10.69 -15.58 10.21
N VAL A 583 -11.83 -15.17 10.77
CA VAL A 583 -12.69 -14.13 10.19
C VAL A 583 -12.82 -12.96 11.16
N PHE A 584 -12.14 -11.85 10.85
CA PHE A 584 -12.34 -10.60 11.56
C PHE A 584 -13.80 -10.15 11.49
N THR A 585 -14.42 -9.93 12.64
CA THR A 585 -15.85 -9.63 12.75
C THR A 585 -16.10 -8.20 13.21
N SER A 586 -15.53 -7.80 14.35
CA SER A 586 -15.76 -6.47 14.92
C SER A 586 -14.65 -6.03 15.86
N THR A 587 -14.80 -4.83 16.41
CA THR A 587 -13.80 -4.17 17.26
C THR A 587 -14.50 -3.25 18.25
N VAL A 588 -13.90 -3.08 19.42
CA VAL A 588 -14.24 -2.02 20.38
C VAL A 588 -12.96 -1.36 20.87
N ASN A 589 -13.00 -0.03 21.08
CA ASN A 589 -11.91 0.71 21.70
C ASN A 589 -12.30 1.04 23.15
N ILE A 590 -11.38 0.82 24.09
CA ILE A 590 -11.58 0.97 25.53
C ILE A 590 -10.56 1.95 26.07
N VAL A 591 -11.03 2.98 26.78
CA VAL A 591 -10.19 3.88 27.58
C VAL A 591 -10.16 3.36 29.01
N HIS A 592 -9.05 2.73 29.41
CA HIS A 592 -8.89 2.10 30.73
C HIS A 592 -8.20 3.08 31.70
N ALA A 593 -8.97 3.95 32.34
CA ALA A 593 -8.42 5.05 33.14
C ALA A 593 -7.77 4.64 34.48
N GLY A 594 -8.05 3.42 34.97
CA GLY A 594 -7.61 2.95 36.30
C GLY A 594 -6.60 1.80 36.29
N GLY A 595 -6.48 1.07 35.18
CA GLY A 595 -5.81 -0.23 35.13
C GLY A 595 -6.51 -1.32 35.97
N GLY A 596 -6.00 -2.54 35.89
CA GLY A 596 -6.55 -3.71 36.59
C GLY A 596 -7.75 -4.35 35.88
N SER A 597 -8.35 -5.34 36.52
CA SER A 597 -9.47 -6.12 35.95
C SER A 597 -10.79 -5.34 35.91
N GLN A 598 -11.38 -5.23 34.72
CA GLN A 598 -12.73 -4.71 34.49
C GLN A 598 -13.48 -5.57 33.47
N ASN A 599 -14.81 -5.66 33.59
CA ASN A 599 -15.67 -6.38 32.65
C ASN A 599 -16.35 -5.43 31.68
N PHE A 600 -16.55 -5.91 30.45
CA PHE A 600 -17.14 -5.19 29.34
C PHE A 600 -18.10 -6.09 28.58
N ILE A 601 -19.05 -5.46 27.89
CA ILE A 601 -19.98 -6.14 26.98
C ILE A 601 -19.80 -5.53 25.59
N HIS A 602 -19.75 -6.38 24.57
CA HIS A 602 -19.72 -5.94 23.17
C HIS A 602 -20.68 -6.77 22.32
N ILE A 603 -21.36 -6.11 21.38
CA ILE A 603 -22.39 -6.71 20.54
C ILE A 603 -22.00 -6.53 19.07
N PHE A 604 -22.08 -7.61 18.29
CA PHE A 604 -21.79 -7.58 16.85
C PHE A 604 -22.63 -8.61 16.09
N PRO A 605 -22.78 -8.47 14.75
CA PRO A 605 -23.48 -9.46 13.93
C PRO A 605 -22.85 -10.85 14.03
N GLY A 606 -23.66 -11.89 14.25
CA GLY A 606 -23.18 -13.26 14.38
C GLY A 606 -24.32 -14.26 14.61
N ALA A 607 -23.98 -15.53 14.76
CA ALA A 607 -24.94 -16.64 14.83
C ALA A 607 -24.65 -17.61 16.00
N ILE A 608 -25.67 -18.41 16.33
CA ILE A 608 -25.51 -19.55 17.25
C ILE A 608 -24.49 -20.52 16.64
N GLY A 609 -23.52 -20.94 17.44
CA GLY A 609 -22.46 -21.85 17.04
C GLY A 609 -21.16 -21.18 16.61
N ASP A 610 -21.14 -19.84 16.48
CA ASP A 610 -19.90 -19.12 16.17
C ASP A 610 -18.86 -19.34 17.26
N ILE A 611 -17.65 -19.75 16.87
CA ILE A 611 -16.50 -19.91 17.76
C ILE A 611 -15.74 -18.58 17.77
N ILE A 612 -15.72 -17.90 18.91
CA ILE A 612 -15.25 -16.53 19.04
C ILE A 612 -13.97 -16.48 19.84
N THR A 613 -13.01 -15.71 19.34
CA THR A 613 -11.74 -15.37 19.99
C THR A 613 -11.52 -13.86 19.88
N ALA A 614 -10.63 -13.32 20.71
CA ALA A 614 -10.27 -11.91 20.67
C ALA A 614 -8.78 -11.67 20.90
N THR A 615 -8.26 -10.55 20.38
CA THR A 615 -6.96 -10.00 20.75
C THR A 615 -7.12 -8.63 21.41
N THR A 616 -6.20 -8.30 22.31
CA THR A 616 -6.06 -6.98 22.93
C THR A 616 -4.86 -6.29 22.32
N THR A 617 -5.00 -5.04 21.86
CA THR A 617 -3.89 -4.22 21.37
C THR A 617 -3.84 -2.89 22.10
N LEU A 618 -2.68 -2.55 22.67
CA LEU A 618 -2.44 -1.24 23.26
C LEU A 618 -2.35 -0.15 22.17
N CYS A 619 -2.98 0.99 22.41
CA CYS A 619 -3.01 2.15 21.53
C CYS A 619 -2.31 3.35 22.18
N THR A 620 -1.88 4.32 21.36
CA THR A 620 -1.28 5.57 21.86
C THR A 620 -2.32 6.65 22.20
N ASN A 621 -3.59 6.43 21.84
CA ASN A 621 -4.72 7.31 22.10
C ASN A 621 -6.05 6.57 22.05
N GLY A 622 -7.09 7.14 22.67
CA GLY A 622 -8.43 6.53 22.77
C GLY A 622 -9.17 6.36 21.44
N SER A 623 -8.69 6.97 20.36
CA SER A 623 -9.21 6.73 19.00
C SER A 623 -8.53 5.55 18.30
N CYS A 624 -7.46 4.98 18.87
CA CYS A 624 -6.69 3.87 18.32
C CYS A 624 -6.34 4.06 16.83
N ASN A 625 -5.74 5.22 16.50
CA ASN A 625 -5.19 5.48 15.16
C ASN A 625 -3.68 5.20 15.07
N ALA A 626 -3.05 4.81 16.17
CA ALA A 626 -1.66 4.37 16.27
C ALA A 626 -1.53 3.33 17.39
N PHE A 627 -0.84 2.23 17.08
CA PHE A 627 -0.86 0.98 17.86
C PHE A 627 0.51 0.65 18.43
N LEU A 628 0.50 -0.12 19.51
CA LEU A 628 1.66 -0.69 20.19
C LEU A 628 1.49 -2.22 20.22
N GLY A 629 1.76 -2.87 21.36
CA GLY A 629 1.79 -4.33 21.45
C GLY A 629 0.41 -4.96 21.36
N THR A 630 0.31 -6.07 20.62
CA THR A 630 -0.86 -6.96 20.60
C THR A 630 -0.61 -8.21 21.42
N SER A 631 -1.62 -8.65 22.18
CA SER A 631 -1.65 -9.89 22.94
C SER A 631 -1.75 -11.13 22.03
N GLU A 632 -1.66 -12.30 22.62
CA GLU A 632 -2.15 -13.53 21.98
C GLU A 632 -3.68 -13.51 21.82
N PHE A 633 -4.23 -14.53 21.15
CA PHE A 633 -5.69 -14.73 21.12
C PHE A 633 -6.19 -15.30 22.46
N SER A 634 -7.36 -14.84 22.87
CA SER A 634 -8.10 -15.36 24.00
C SER A 634 -8.43 -16.85 23.88
N GLN A 635 -8.85 -17.44 25.00
CA GLN A 635 -9.60 -18.69 24.97
C GLN A 635 -10.86 -18.49 24.12
N PHE A 636 -11.26 -19.51 23.37
CA PHE A 636 -12.48 -19.42 22.58
C PHE A 636 -13.74 -19.60 23.44
N VAL A 637 -14.82 -18.93 23.05
CA VAL A 637 -16.19 -19.22 23.51
C VAL A 637 -17.08 -19.54 22.32
N THR A 638 -18.03 -20.45 22.49
CA THR A 638 -19.02 -20.75 21.44
C THR A 638 -20.30 -19.98 21.74
N ALA A 639 -20.76 -19.20 20.77
CA ALA A 639 -22.01 -18.45 20.89
C ALA A 639 -23.19 -19.41 21.03
N ALA A 640 -23.89 -19.35 22.17
CA ALA A 640 -25.05 -20.19 22.45
C ALA A 640 -26.34 -19.38 22.33
N ALA A 641 -27.47 -20.05 22.05
CA ALA A 641 -28.76 -19.39 22.25
C ALA A 641 -28.95 -19.06 23.74
N PRO A 642 -29.56 -17.93 24.10
CA PRO A 642 -30.10 -17.79 25.46
C PRO A 642 -31.11 -18.92 25.69
N ASN A 643 -30.93 -19.72 26.74
CA ASN A 643 -31.81 -20.86 26.99
C ASN A 643 -33.12 -20.36 27.62
N VAL A 644 -34.15 -20.16 26.80
CA VAL A 644 -35.55 -20.14 27.24
C VAL A 644 -35.95 -21.57 27.59
N VAL A 645 -36.16 -21.86 28.88
CA VAL A 645 -36.36 -23.25 29.36
C VAL A 645 -37.83 -23.61 29.53
N LYS A 646 -38.71 -22.62 29.73
CA LYS A 646 -40.16 -22.85 29.89
C LYS A 646 -40.96 -21.55 29.71
N ARG A 647 -42.21 -21.68 29.22
CA ARG A 647 -43.28 -20.67 29.28
C ARG A 647 -44.42 -21.20 30.17
N ALA A 648 -44.98 -20.39 31.05
CA ALA A 648 -46.13 -20.74 31.87
C ALA A 648 -47.17 -19.62 31.91
N PHE A 649 -48.38 -19.88 31.42
CA PHE A 649 -49.45 -18.88 31.24
C PHE A 649 -50.42 -18.88 32.43
N TRP A 650 -50.95 -17.70 32.77
CA TRP A 650 -51.79 -17.45 33.95
C TRP A 650 -52.86 -16.42 33.65
N GLN A 651 -54.05 -16.59 34.24
CA GLN A 651 -55.13 -15.61 34.22
C GLN A 651 -55.70 -15.47 35.63
N ASP A 652 -55.83 -14.25 36.13
CA ASP A 652 -56.37 -13.95 37.46
C ASP A 652 -55.77 -14.81 38.59
N GLY A 653 -54.45 -15.05 38.54
CA GLY A 653 -53.75 -15.87 39.53
C GLY A 653 -54.04 -17.37 39.46
N THR A 654 -54.53 -17.88 38.32
CA THR A 654 -54.71 -19.32 38.04
C THR A 654 -53.90 -19.73 36.80
N PRO A 655 -53.15 -20.86 36.82
CA PRO A 655 -52.41 -21.30 35.65
C PRO A 655 -53.36 -21.72 34.54
N ILE A 656 -53.05 -21.34 33.31
CA ILE A 656 -53.77 -21.73 32.10
C ILE A 656 -53.09 -22.99 31.55
N PRO A 657 -53.79 -24.14 31.51
CA PRO A 657 -53.24 -25.36 30.96
C PRO A 657 -52.85 -25.21 29.48
N SER A 658 -51.83 -25.95 29.05
CA SER A 658 -51.53 -26.10 27.63
C SER A 658 -52.76 -26.65 26.90
N GLY A 659 -53.01 -26.10 25.73
CA GLY A 659 -54.13 -26.45 24.88
C GLY A 659 -55.40 -25.63 25.14
N VAL A 660 -55.41 -24.69 26.08
CA VAL A 660 -56.57 -23.85 26.41
C VAL A 660 -56.60 -22.58 25.56
N ASP A 661 -57.77 -22.29 25.01
CA ASP A 661 -58.04 -21.11 24.21
C ASP A 661 -58.29 -19.86 25.08
N ILE A 662 -57.57 -18.77 24.81
CA ILE A 662 -57.76 -17.46 25.43
C ILE A 662 -58.50 -16.54 24.43
N PRO A 663 -59.71 -16.05 24.75
CA PRO A 663 -60.47 -15.16 23.86
C PRO A 663 -59.83 -13.79 23.65
N SER A 664 -60.12 -13.14 22.52
CA SER A 664 -59.83 -11.72 22.27
C SER A 664 -60.36 -10.80 23.38
N GLY A 665 -59.60 -9.75 23.70
CA GLY A 665 -59.88 -8.78 24.76
C GLY A 665 -59.54 -9.24 26.18
N VAL A 666 -59.09 -10.48 26.36
CA VAL A 666 -58.71 -11.02 27.66
C VAL A 666 -57.24 -10.69 27.96
N GLU A 667 -56.99 -10.10 29.13
CA GLU A 667 -55.65 -10.00 29.69
C GLU A 667 -55.24 -11.33 30.32
N PHE A 668 -54.07 -11.82 29.93
CA PHE A 668 -53.40 -12.94 30.56
C PHE A 668 -51.95 -12.56 30.83
N LYS A 669 -51.32 -13.27 31.76
CA LYS A 669 -49.90 -13.11 32.06
C LYS A 669 -49.14 -14.36 31.69
N TYR A 670 -47.88 -14.27 31.30
CA TYR A 670 -47.06 -15.45 31.15
C TYR A 670 -45.66 -15.25 31.76
N LEU A 671 -45.18 -16.32 32.39
CA LEU A 671 -43.86 -16.45 32.96
C LEU A 671 -42.91 -17.02 31.91
N LEU A 672 -41.83 -16.31 31.64
CA LEU A 672 -40.71 -16.77 30.84
C LEU A 672 -39.57 -17.17 31.77
N TYR A 673 -39.15 -18.43 31.69
CA TYR A 673 -38.02 -18.95 32.45
C TYR A 673 -36.76 -18.92 31.59
N ILE A 674 -35.77 -18.17 32.03
CA ILE A 674 -34.47 -18.04 31.37
C ILE A 674 -33.44 -18.69 32.28
N ASN A 675 -32.77 -19.73 31.78
CA ASN A 675 -31.70 -20.35 32.53
C ASN A 675 -30.38 -19.69 32.14
N ASN A 676 -29.86 -18.85 33.05
CA ASN A 676 -28.53 -18.33 32.94
C ASN A 676 -27.56 -19.28 33.65
N THR A 677 -26.99 -20.20 32.88
CA THR A 677 -25.95 -21.12 33.38
C THR A 677 -24.55 -20.49 33.41
N GLY A 678 -24.42 -19.21 33.03
CA GLY A 678 -23.18 -18.45 33.02
C GLY A 678 -23.07 -17.45 34.18
N GLY A 679 -22.17 -16.46 34.06
CA GLY A 679 -22.02 -15.35 34.99
C GLY A 679 -23.20 -14.36 34.96
N ALA A 680 -23.19 -13.35 35.83
CA ALA A 680 -24.19 -12.29 35.77
C ALA A 680 -24.01 -11.46 34.49
N MET A 681 -25.10 -11.17 33.78
CA MET A 681 -25.14 -10.36 32.58
C MET A 681 -25.98 -9.10 32.84
N THR A 682 -25.50 -7.93 32.43
CA THR A 682 -26.28 -6.68 32.48
C THR A 682 -26.85 -6.35 31.11
N ASP A 683 -27.94 -5.58 31.07
CA ASP A 683 -28.51 -5.05 29.82
C ASP A 683 -28.98 -6.10 28.80
N VAL A 684 -29.46 -7.26 29.28
CA VAL A 684 -29.88 -8.36 28.42
C VAL A 684 -31.25 -8.06 27.81
N SER A 685 -31.27 -7.86 26.49
CA SER A 685 -32.52 -7.80 25.72
C SER A 685 -33.08 -9.20 25.50
N VAL A 686 -34.09 -9.55 26.27
CA VAL A 686 -34.90 -10.75 26.07
C VAL A 686 -36.04 -10.41 25.12
N ARG A 687 -36.01 -11.04 23.94
CA ARG A 687 -37.11 -11.03 22.98
C ARG A 687 -37.74 -12.41 22.95
N ASP A 688 -39.00 -12.51 23.35
CA ASP A 688 -39.78 -13.72 23.19
C ASP A 688 -40.87 -13.50 22.13
N VAL A 689 -40.81 -14.31 21.08
CA VAL A 689 -41.80 -14.33 20.01
C VAL A 689 -42.62 -15.60 20.18
N LEU A 690 -43.94 -15.44 20.37
CA LEU A 690 -44.85 -16.58 20.36
C LEU A 690 -44.90 -17.12 18.92
N ASP A 691 -44.63 -18.42 18.75
CA ASP A 691 -44.52 -19.10 17.46
C ASP A 691 -45.76 -18.82 16.58
N VAL A 692 -45.61 -18.79 15.25
CA VAL A 692 -46.72 -18.71 14.31
C VAL A 692 -47.73 -19.87 14.45
N ALA A 693 -47.39 -20.97 15.13
CA ALA A 693 -48.36 -21.98 15.56
C ALA A 693 -49.38 -21.46 16.61
N PHE A 694 -49.11 -20.33 17.28
CA PHE A 694 -50.10 -19.57 18.07
C PHE A 694 -51.10 -18.81 17.17
N LEU A 695 -50.80 -18.62 15.87
CA LEU A 695 -51.67 -17.84 15.00
C LEU A 695 -52.94 -18.63 14.64
N TYR A 696 -54.04 -18.10 15.16
CA TYR A 696 -55.35 -18.08 14.54
C TYR A 696 -56.24 -19.33 14.69
N GLN A 697 -56.98 -19.36 15.80
CA GLN A 697 -58.34 -19.90 15.80
C GLN A 697 -59.32 -18.80 16.20
N THR A 698 -59.75 -17.94 15.28
CA THR A 698 -60.75 -16.89 15.60
C THR A 698 -61.95 -17.49 16.34
N PRO A 699 -62.30 -17.04 17.56
CA PRO A 699 -61.93 -15.79 18.25
C PRO A 699 -60.90 -15.90 19.41
N SER A 700 -60.06 -16.93 19.45
CA SER A 700 -59.13 -17.24 20.55
C SER A 700 -57.75 -17.75 20.11
N ILE A 701 -56.77 -17.74 21.02
CA ILE A 701 -55.42 -18.31 20.82
C ILE A 701 -55.18 -19.43 21.82
N GLN A 702 -54.58 -20.53 21.38
CA GLN A 702 -54.33 -21.70 22.22
C GLN A 702 -52.99 -21.56 22.98
N VAL A 703 -53.00 -21.78 24.30
CA VAL A 703 -51.80 -21.75 25.15
C VAL A 703 -50.89 -22.94 24.86
N ASP A 704 -49.59 -22.71 24.73
CA ASP A 704 -48.59 -23.78 24.72
C ASP A 704 -47.50 -23.57 25.79
N ASN A 705 -47.39 -24.51 26.72
CA ASN A 705 -46.35 -24.55 27.74
C ASN A 705 -45.11 -25.35 27.28
N SER A 706 -44.98 -25.67 25.99
CA SER A 706 -43.90 -26.52 25.47
C SER A 706 -42.63 -25.73 25.13
N VAL A 707 -41.51 -26.10 25.77
CA VAL A 707 -40.18 -26.01 25.19
C VAL A 707 -39.42 -27.29 25.55
N LEU A 708 -38.77 -27.89 24.55
CA LEU A 708 -37.95 -29.11 24.63
C LEU A 708 -36.74 -28.91 25.57
N SER A 709 -36.93 -29.07 26.88
CA SER A 709 -35.94 -29.56 27.87
C SER A 709 -36.28 -29.22 29.32
N CYS A 710 -37.52 -29.45 29.76
CA CYS A 710 -37.84 -29.50 31.20
C CYS A 710 -37.34 -30.80 31.88
N ALA A 711 -36.21 -31.35 31.44
CA ALA A 711 -35.71 -32.64 31.91
C ALA A 711 -34.74 -32.53 33.09
N LEU A 712 -34.23 -31.36 33.49
CA LEU A 712 -33.25 -31.26 34.58
C LEU A 712 -33.38 -30.10 35.59
N VAL A 713 -34.41 -29.25 35.54
CA VAL A 713 -34.73 -28.36 36.69
C VAL A 713 -36.23 -28.34 36.92
N THR A 714 -36.62 -28.80 38.11
CA THR A 714 -37.98 -28.99 38.61
C THR A 714 -38.67 -27.65 38.91
N CYS A 715 -39.83 -27.41 38.31
CA CYS A 715 -40.89 -26.58 38.92
C CYS A 715 -42.19 -27.37 38.79
N ASP A 716 -42.68 -27.94 39.88
CA ASP A 716 -44.02 -28.51 39.89
C ASP A 716 -45.09 -27.40 39.83
N PRO A 717 -46.35 -27.69 39.44
CA PRO A 717 -47.38 -26.66 39.31
C PRO A 717 -47.64 -25.83 40.60
N GLY A 718 -47.33 -26.38 41.78
CA GLY A 718 -47.44 -25.69 43.06
C GLY A 718 -46.29 -24.71 43.30
N GLU A 719 -45.07 -25.07 42.91
CA GLU A 719 -43.91 -24.17 42.91
C GLU A 719 -44.09 -23.04 41.90
N GLU A 720 -44.62 -23.32 40.71
CA GLU A 720 -44.92 -22.29 39.71
C GLU A 720 -45.98 -21.30 40.20
N ALA A 721 -46.99 -21.79 40.92
CA ALA A 721 -47.99 -20.92 41.53
C ALA A 721 -47.38 -20.01 42.61
N ALA A 722 -46.44 -20.55 43.39
CA ALA A 722 -45.74 -19.79 44.41
C ALA A 722 -44.81 -18.73 43.78
N ILE A 723 -44.09 -19.10 42.71
CA ILE A 723 -43.23 -18.18 41.93
C ILE A 723 -44.09 -17.11 41.27
N PHE A 724 -45.18 -17.47 40.58
CA PHE A 724 -46.12 -16.51 40.01
C PHE A 724 -46.61 -15.52 41.06
N THR A 725 -47.09 -16.02 42.20
CA THR A 725 -47.59 -15.17 43.29
C THR A 725 -46.48 -14.27 43.85
N ALA A 726 -45.25 -14.78 43.96
CA ALA A 726 -44.12 -14.01 44.44
C ALA A 726 -43.69 -12.92 43.45
N VAL A 727 -43.64 -13.22 42.15
CA VAL A 727 -43.28 -12.25 41.10
C VAL A 727 -44.40 -11.22 40.90
N ASP A 728 -45.67 -11.64 40.91
CA ASP A 728 -46.85 -10.76 40.78
C ASP A 728 -47.02 -9.83 42.00
N GLY A 729 -46.52 -10.23 43.17
CA GLY A 729 -46.54 -9.45 44.40
C GLY A 729 -45.25 -8.67 44.70
N ALA A 730 -44.19 -8.83 43.89
CA ALA A 730 -42.91 -8.16 44.11
C ALA A 730 -42.97 -6.67 43.73
N THR A 731 -42.23 -5.83 44.46
CA THR A 731 -41.98 -4.44 44.05
C THR A 731 -41.14 -4.41 42.78
N VAL A 732 -41.59 -3.59 41.82
CA VAL A 732 -40.91 -3.27 40.56
C VAL A 732 -39.45 -2.89 40.81
N LEU A 733 -38.52 -3.59 40.16
CA LEU A 733 -37.12 -3.19 40.09
C LEU A 733 -36.95 -2.29 38.86
N THR A 734 -36.65 -1.01 39.09
CA THR A 734 -36.21 -0.07 38.06
C THR A 734 -34.70 -0.15 37.95
N ASP A 735 -34.15 -0.25 36.74
CA ASP A 735 -32.74 0.11 36.53
C ASP A 735 -32.52 1.58 36.90
N ALA A 736 -31.33 1.85 37.44
CA ALA A 736 -30.85 3.14 37.85
C ALA A 736 -29.89 3.75 36.82
N THR A 737 -30.17 3.75 35.51
CA THR A 737 -29.61 4.77 34.59
C THR A 737 -30.30 4.82 33.23
N GLY A 738 -31.16 5.83 33.01
CA GLY A 738 -31.62 6.24 31.67
C GLY A 738 -33.13 6.18 31.52
N ASP A 739 -33.79 7.34 31.46
CA ASP A 739 -35.24 7.55 31.40
C ASP A 739 -35.93 7.02 30.11
N ASP A 740 -35.77 5.74 29.75
CA ASP A 740 -36.62 5.06 28.76
C ASP A 740 -37.73 4.26 29.47
N VAL A 741 -38.97 4.62 29.16
CA VAL A 741 -40.18 4.07 29.78
C VAL A 741 -40.55 2.75 29.12
N VAL A 742 -40.34 1.62 29.81
CA VAL A 742 -41.18 0.41 29.64
C VAL A 742 -41.38 -0.28 31.01
N SER A 743 -42.62 -0.68 31.31
CA SER A 743 -43.11 -0.96 32.67
C SER A 743 -42.79 -2.35 33.21
N TYR A 744 -42.65 -2.44 34.54
CA TYR A 744 -43.16 -3.58 35.29
C TYR A 744 -44.45 -3.14 35.99
N GLY A 745 -45.60 -3.66 35.56
CA GLY A 745 -46.93 -3.35 36.09
C GLY A 745 -47.84 -2.62 35.10
N ALA A 746 -48.86 -3.36 34.62
CA ALA A 746 -50.03 -2.91 33.86
C ALA A 746 -49.77 -1.78 32.84
N LEU A 747 -48.92 -2.05 31.85
CA LEU A 747 -49.00 -1.39 30.55
C LEU A 747 -49.40 -2.43 29.50
N THR A 748 -50.53 -2.15 28.86
CA THR A 748 -51.00 -2.83 27.66
C THR A 748 -49.93 -2.61 26.58
N ILE A 749 -49.19 -3.66 26.21
CA ILE A 749 -48.25 -3.62 25.09
C ILE A 749 -49.11 -3.52 23.83
N ASP A 750 -49.01 -2.40 23.10
CA ASP A 750 -49.68 -2.20 21.81
C ASP A 750 -48.95 -3.04 20.75
N ALA A 751 -49.54 -4.19 20.45
CA ALA A 751 -49.04 -5.14 19.46
C ALA A 751 -49.43 -4.67 18.05
N GLY A 752 -48.50 -4.00 17.38
CA GLY A 752 -48.53 -3.92 15.92
C GLY A 752 -48.15 -5.28 15.32
N ASP A 753 -49.14 -6.04 14.84
CA ASP A 753 -49.12 -7.21 13.95
C ASP A 753 -48.09 -8.37 14.17
N GLU A 754 -47.19 -8.30 15.15
CA GLU A 754 -46.31 -9.40 15.60
C GLU A 754 -46.37 -9.50 17.14
N TYR A 755 -46.71 -10.68 17.69
CA TYR A 755 -46.82 -10.92 19.14
C TYR A 755 -45.43 -11.04 19.79
N VAL A 756 -44.79 -9.89 20.00
CA VAL A 756 -43.42 -9.78 20.52
C VAL A 756 -43.45 -9.19 21.92
N ALA A 757 -42.92 -9.93 22.91
CA ALA A 757 -42.59 -9.36 24.20
C ALA A 757 -41.08 -9.07 24.26
N ASN A 758 -40.74 -7.83 24.56
CA ASN A 758 -39.36 -7.37 24.71
C ASN A 758 -39.14 -6.84 26.12
N LEU A 759 -38.01 -7.20 26.71
CA LEU A 759 -37.58 -6.67 28.01
C LEU A 759 -36.05 -6.60 28.06
N GLN A 760 -35.54 -5.55 28.68
CA GLN A 760 -34.11 -5.34 28.92
C GLN A 760 -33.88 -5.44 30.41
N LEU A 761 -32.95 -6.31 30.85
CA LEU A 761 -32.75 -6.58 32.26
C LEU A 761 -31.34 -7.07 32.59
N ASP A 762 -30.94 -6.83 33.83
CA ASP A 762 -29.76 -7.47 34.43
C ASP A 762 -30.16 -8.85 34.98
N ILE A 763 -29.52 -9.91 34.49
CA ILE A 763 -29.71 -11.29 34.95
C ILE A 763 -28.46 -11.80 35.64
N GLY A 764 -28.57 -12.06 36.94
CA GLY A 764 -27.55 -12.74 37.73
C GLY A 764 -27.18 -14.13 37.20
N GLY A 765 -25.94 -14.52 37.43
CA GLY A 765 -25.37 -15.78 36.95
C GLY A 765 -25.83 -17.00 37.75
N ASN A 766 -25.66 -18.18 37.16
CA ASN A 766 -25.96 -19.49 37.74
C ASN A 766 -27.36 -19.57 38.35
N ALA A 767 -28.34 -18.93 37.71
CA ALA A 767 -29.70 -18.79 38.23
C ALA A 767 -30.73 -18.95 37.11
N VAL A 768 -31.90 -19.45 37.49
CA VAL A 768 -33.09 -19.40 36.63
C VAL A 768 -33.85 -18.12 36.97
N TRP A 769 -34.03 -17.28 35.95
CA TRP A 769 -34.80 -16.05 36.02
C TRP A 769 -36.21 -16.32 35.55
N ALA A 770 -37.18 -15.78 36.26
CA ALA A 770 -38.60 -15.86 35.91
C ALA A 770 -39.11 -14.44 35.64
N ILE A 771 -39.57 -14.21 34.42
CA ILE A 771 -40.02 -12.89 33.96
C ILE A 771 -41.51 -12.97 33.69
N LEU A 772 -42.30 -12.08 34.30
CA LEU A 772 -43.74 -12.04 34.12
C LEU A 772 -44.14 -10.94 33.13
N PHE A 773 -44.76 -11.33 32.02
CA PHE A 773 -45.34 -10.43 31.04
C PHE A 773 -46.86 -10.34 31.22
N SER A 774 -47.43 -9.14 31.12
CA SER A 774 -48.88 -8.91 30.97
C SER A 774 -49.20 -8.67 29.51
N VAL A 775 -50.10 -9.46 28.94
CA VAL A 775 -50.51 -9.36 27.53
C VAL A 775 -52.03 -9.29 27.48
N THR A 776 -52.55 -8.25 26.84
CA THR A 776 -53.98 -8.20 26.50
C THR A 776 -54.14 -8.72 25.08
N MET A 777 -54.95 -9.76 24.91
CA MET A 777 -55.29 -10.26 23.59
C MET A 777 -56.03 -9.16 22.82
N PRO A 778 -55.55 -8.74 21.63
CA PRO A 778 -56.19 -7.70 20.85
C PRO A 778 -57.62 -8.07 20.42
#